data_AF-A0A6P5MFI7-F1
#
_entry.id   AF-A0A6P5MFI7-F1
#
_cell.length_a   1.000
_cell.length_b   1.000
_cell.length_c   1.000
_cell.angle_alpha   90.00
_cell.angle_beta   90.00
_cell.angle_gamma   90.00
#
_symmetry.space_group_name_H-M   'P 1'
#
loop_
_entity.id
_entity.type
_entity.pdbx_description
1 polymer ?
#
loop_
_entity_poly.entity_id
_entity_poly.type
_entity_poly.pdbx_seq_one_letter_code
_entity_poly.pdbx_strand_id
1 'polypeptide(L)'
;MLFLYVSKLRSLSSLIPAEFLGFCSCLHTRSLLPYAKHINWNTTHSFVQRNPLISLLEICKSLVQLKSLVQLKQIQAQMTLTGLIDNSFAASRLVAFCALSESQTLGYCTKILYHTNEPNVFSWNTTIRGYIESGDLDGALVLYKKMLQYDGLKPDNHTYPLLLKACSSPSLNCVGHTIFGHVLKFGFEFNLFVHNALISMLLSYGNLEAAYDVFNRGCVRDLVTWNAMITGCVRRGLEIEAIKLYREMEVEKVKPNEITMIGLVCSCSRLHDLNLGREFHRYIKEHKLELTVPLINALMDMYVKCGDVLAAQVLFDNMAQKIIVSWTTMVLGYARFSYLDIARKILYKVPEKSVVPWNAIISGCVQTKHSKEALTLFHEMQINNIEPDKVTMINCLCACSQLGTLDVGIWIHHYIERKNLSVDVTLGTALVDMYAKCGNIDRALQVFQELPQRNCLTWTTIICGLAFNGNSRDAIYYFSEIIRIGLMPDEISFLGVLSACCHGGLVEEGRKYFSQMSSKFNIFPKFKHYSCMVDLLGRAGHLEDAEELIRNMPIEADAAVWGALFFACRVHGNVLIGERAAMKLLEMDPQDSGNYVLLASMYSEAKMWKEARSARKLMKERGVDKLPGCSSIEINGIVHEFVVKDALHPESEMIYESLISLTKQLELLEVTSTVPASGDNLSFWLRSPEEADMTSYKENRTAQIRLVSSHNEVYEPCDDSFALVDALLADRTNLLEHCPTMCMEIGCGSGYVITSLALILGPERGGVNYIATDINPNAVKVTHETLDAHGVDAELILTDIASGLENRLAGLVDVMVVNPPYVPTPEDEVGAEGIISSWAGGENGRRVIDRVLPVADHLLSEKGWLYMVTLTANNPSEICLQMKKKGYASKIIIQRSTEEESLHIIKFWRDSDTTVDEVTDQSLIGFLGSLLSQIPLFSLWRGSTSNDNC
;
A
#
# COMPACT_ATOMS: atom_id res chain seq x y z
N MET A 1 -45.58 23.57 7.83
CA MET A 1 -47.02 23.23 8.03
C MET A 1 -47.26 21.77 8.40
N LEU A 2 -46.60 20.78 7.77
CA LEU A 2 -46.74 19.35 8.14
C LEU A 2 -46.33 19.06 9.61
N PHE A 3 -45.21 19.63 10.07
CA PHE A 3 -44.72 19.48 11.46
C PHE A 3 -45.71 20.02 12.51
N LEU A 4 -46.47 21.07 12.16
CA LEU A 4 -47.49 21.69 13.00
C LEU A 4 -48.83 20.93 13.00
N TYR A 5 -49.08 20.09 11.98
CA TYR A 5 -50.27 19.24 11.91
C TYR A 5 -50.02 17.89 12.60
N VAL A 6 -48.80 17.35 12.46
CA VAL A 6 -48.33 16.13 13.15
C VAL A 6 -48.28 16.30 14.67
N SER A 7 -47.94 17.50 15.17
CA SER A 7 -47.98 17.81 16.61
C SER A 7 -49.40 17.90 17.17
N LYS A 8 -50.38 18.35 16.37
CA LYS A 8 -51.80 18.46 16.78
C LYS A 8 -52.53 17.12 16.86
N LEU A 9 -52.08 16.09 16.15
CA LEU A 9 -52.68 14.75 16.20
C LEU A 9 -52.20 13.91 17.40
N ARG A 10 -51.13 14.29 18.09
CA ARG A 10 -50.70 13.64 19.34
C ARG A 10 -51.73 13.74 20.47
N SER A 11 -52.71 14.65 20.40
CA SER A 11 -53.71 14.84 21.45
C SER A 11 -55.00 14.02 21.27
N LEU A 12 -55.15 13.27 20.17
CA LEU A 12 -56.40 12.57 19.81
C LEU A 12 -56.33 11.04 19.94
N SER A 13 -55.19 10.46 20.30
CA SER A 13 -54.98 9.00 20.38
C SER A 13 -55.52 8.33 21.65
N SER A 14 -56.34 9.01 22.47
CA SER A 14 -56.85 8.48 23.74
C SER A 14 -58.29 7.94 23.70
N LEU A 15 -58.94 7.90 22.54
CA LEU A 15 -60.29 7.34 22.40
C LEU A 15 -60.40 6.51 21.12
N ILE A 16 -60.43 5.17 21.25
CA ILE A 16 -61.33 4.23 20.56
C ILE A 16 -61.02 2.79 21.07
N PRO A 17 -62.02 1.97 21.46
CA PRO A 17 -61.81 0.63 22.02
C PRO A 17 -61.56 -0.45 20.95
N ALA A 18 -60.86 -1.50 21.36
CA ALA A 18 -60.52 -2.68 20.57
C ALA A 18 -61.67 -3.70 20.54
N GLU A 19 -62.30 -3.90 19.39
CA GLU A 19 -63.12 -5.07 19.09
C GLU A 19 -63.34 -5.16 17.56
N PHE A 20 -62.68 -6.12 16.91
CA PHE A 20 -63.15 -6.91 15.74
C PHE A 20 -61.96 -7.72 15.18
N LEU A 21 -61.67 -8.84 15.86
CA LEU A 21 -60.85 -9.94 15.35
C LEU A 21 -61.77 -10.92 14.62
N GLY A 22 -61.48 -11.26 13.36
CA GLY A 22 -62.26 -12.29 12.67
C GLY A 22 -61.94 -12.53 11.19
N PHE A 23 -61.00 -13.43 10.95
CA PHE A 23 -60.94 -14.39 9.83
C PHE A 23 -60.58 -13.99 8.38
N CYS A 24 -59.80 -14.90 7.78
CA CYS A 24 -59.56 -15.21 6.36
C CYS A 24 -58.36 -14.59 5.63
N SER A 25 -57.20 -15.18 5.96
CA SER A 25 -56.18 -15.79 5.10
C SER A 25 -56.27 -15.75 3.56
N CYS A 26 -55.06 -15.70 2.99
CA CYS A 26 -54.61 -16.10 1.64
C CYS A 26 -54.59 -15.02 0.57
N LEU A 27 -53.39 -14.54 0.20
CA LEU A 27 -52.76 -14.79 -1.11
C LEU A 27 -51.35 -14.19 -1.17
N HIS A 28 -50.44 -15.00 -1.72
CA HIS A 28 -49.01 -14.76 -1.86
C HIS A 28 -48.67 -13.56 -2.76
N THR A 29 -47.66 -12.77 -2.38
CA THR A 29 -46.96 -11.87 -3.31
C THR A 29 -45.46 -12.15 -3.32
N ARG A 30 -45.02 -12.70 -4.46
CA ARG A 30 -43.63 -12.85 -4.90
C ARG A 30 -43.04 -11.48 -5.26
N SER A 31 -41.79 -11.21 -4.89
CA SER A 31 -40.94 -10.23 -5.59
C SER A 31 -39.48 -10.69 -5.63
N LEU A 32 -39.02 -11.09 -6.81
CA LEU A 32 -37.63 -11.19 -7.23
C LEU A 32 -37.49 -10.40 -8.54
N LEU A 33 -36.29 -9.84 -8.76
CA LEU A 33 -35.79 -9.13 -9.96
C LEU A 33 -36.14 -9.81 -11.30
N PRO A 34 -36.07 -9.09 -12.44
CA PRO A 34 -36.87 -9.37 -13.64
C PRO A 34 -36.34 -10.58 -14.40
N TYR A 35 -36.78 -11.77 -13.98
CA TYR A 35 -37.09 -12.82 -14.93
C TYR A 35 -38.41 -12.42 -15.60
N ALA A 36 -38.50 -12.52 -16.92
CA ALA A 36 -39.73 -12.31 -17.69
C ALA A 36 -40.83 -13.28 -17.21
N LYS A 37 -41.47 -12.98 -16.09
CA LYS A 37 -42.67 -13.65 -15.64
C LYS A 37 -43.76 -13.17 -16.58
N HIS A 38 -44.25 -14.08 -17.41
CA HIS A 38 -45.57 -13.96 -17.99
C HIS A 38 -46.55 -13.59 -16.87
N ILE A 39 -46.91 -12.32 -16.78
CA ILE A 39 -47.92 -11.81 -15.85
C ILE A 39 -49.19 -12.53 -16.25
N ASN A 40 -49.81 -13.36 -15.42
CA ASN A 40 -51.00 -14.11 -15.81
C ASN A 40 -52.23 -13.27 -15.40
N TRP A 41 -52.93 -12.65 -16.37
CA TRP A 41 -54.13 -11.82 -16.13
C TRP A 41 -55.43 -12.62 -16.25
N ASN A 42 -55.34 -13.95 -16.40
CA ASN A 42 -56.49 -14.85 -16.56
C ASN A 42 -57.56 -14.56 -15.51
N THR A 43 -58.59 -13.85 -15.94
CA THR A 43 -59.77 -13.58 -15.12
C THR A 43 -60.68 -14.79 -15.27
N THR A 44 -60.93 -15.50 -14.16
CA THR A 44 -61.88 -16.63 -14.08
C THR A 44 -63.35 -16.17 -14.17
N HIS A 45 -63.59 -14.93 -14.61
CA HIS A 45 -64.91 -14.35 -14.69
C HIS A 45 -65.67 -14.98 -15.87
N SER A 46 -66.85 -15.55 -15.59
CA SER A 46 -67.67 -16.26 -16.60
C SER A 46 -68.00 -15.42 -17.83
N PHE A 47 -68.04 -14.09 -17.68
CA PHE A 47 -68.19 -13.11 -18.77
C PHE A 47 -67.00 -13.09 -19.75
N VAL A 48 -65.77 -13.26 -19.24
CA VAL A 48 -64.52 -13.23 -20.05
C VAL A 48 -64.43 -14.48 -20.93
N GLN A 49 -64.76 -15.65 -20.37
CA GLN A 49 -64.73 -16.93 -21.08
C GLN A 49 -65.86 -17.08 -22.12
N ARG A 50 -66.97 -16.35 -21.96
CA ARG A 50 -68.11 -16.36 -22.89
C ARG A 50 -67.98 -15.34 -24.02
N ASN A 51 -67.09 -14.35 -23.90
CA ASN A 51 -66.91 -13.33 -24.92
C ASN A 51 -65.66 -13.63 -25.79
N PRO A 52 -65.82 -13.98 -27.07
CA PRO A 52 -64.72 -14.41 -27.92
C PRO A 52 -63.68 -13.29 -28.16
N LEU A 53 -64.10 -12.02 -28.19
CA LEU A 53 -63.18 -10.88 -28.39
C LEU A 53 -62.31 -10.63 -27.14
N ILE A 54 -62.88 -10.75 -25.94
CA ILE A 54 -62.11 -10.60 -24.69
C ILE A 54 -61.18 -11.80 -24.47
N SER A 55 -61.64 -13.01 -24.81
CA SER A 55 -60.79 -14.22 -24.78
C SER A 55 -59.62 -14.14 -25.78
N LEU A 56 -59.85 -13.58 -26.98
CA LEU A 56 -58.80 -13.33 -27.97
C LEU A 56 -57.72 -12.35 -27.45
N LEU A 57 -58.11 -11.31 -26.70
CA LEU A 57 -57.15 -10.38 -26.07
C LEU A 57 -56.20 -11.08 -25.09
N GLU A 58 -56.69 -12.05 -24.31
CA GLU A 58 -55.85 -12.82 -23.38
C GLU A 58 -54.89 -13.78 -24.11
N ILE A 59 -55.32 -14.34 -25.26
CA ILE A 59 -54.50 -15.27 -26.06
C ILE A 59 -53.43 -14.54 -26.88
N CYS A 60 -53.73 -13.34 -27.40
CA CYS A 60 -52.80 -12.53 -28.21
C CYS A 60 -51.52 -12.08 -27.45
N LYS A 61 -51.43 -12.35 -26.15
CA LYS A 61 -50.30 -12.04 -25.29
C LYS A 61 -49.01 -12.80 -25.61
N SER A 62 -49.11 -13.98 -26.25
CA SER A 62 -47.97 -14.90 -26.43
C SER A 62 -47.25 -14.79 -27.78
N LEU A 63 -47.68 -13.88 -28.67
CA LEU A 63 -47.19 -13.82 -30.06
C LEU A 63 -46.39 -12.54 -30.33
N VAL A 64 -45.19 -12.71 -30.87
CA VAL A 64 -44.11 -11.72 -31.03
C VAL A 64 -44.50 -10.42 -31.78
N GLN A 65 -44.21 -9.30 -31.10
CA GLN A 65 -43.97 -7.87 -31.39
C GLN A 65 -44.49 -7.10 -32.62
N LEU A 66 -44.91 -7.69 -33.75
CA LEU A 66 -45.30 -6.88 -34.94
C LEU A 66 -46.73 -7.13 -35.45
N LYS A 67 -47.34 -8.27 -35.13
CA LYS A 67 -48.75 -8.55 -35.49
C LYS A 67 -49.75 -8.06 -34.43
N SER A 68 -49.29 -7.77 -33.22
CA SER A 68 -50.16 -7.46 -32.07
C SER A 68 -50.91 -6.14 -32.20
N LEU A 69 -50.29 -5.06 -32.71
CA LEU A 69 -50.94 -3.75 -32.81
C LEU A 69 -52.04 -3.72 -33.90
N VAL A 70 -51.84 -4.42 -35.01
CA VAL A 70 -52.85 -4.54 -36.08
C VAL A 70 -54.02 -5.37 -35.59
N GLN A 71 -53.77 -6.50 -34.94
CA GLN A 71 -54.80 -7.35 -34.33
C GLN A 71 -55.54 -6.61 -33.21
N LEU A 72 -54.84 -5.81 -32.41
CA LEU A 72 -55.44 -4.97 -31.37
C LEU A 72 -56.40 -3.93 -31.94
N LYS A 73 -56.00 -3.26 -33.05
CA LYS A 73 -56.89 -2.33 -33.78
C LYS A 73 -58.09 -3.04 -34.40
N GLN A 74 -57.92 -4.27 -34.90
CA GLN A 74 -59.02 -5.09 -35.41
C GLN A 74 -59.99 -5.50 -34.29
N ILE A 75 -59.47 -5.93 -33.14
CA ILE A 75 -60.28 -6.26 -31.96
C ILE A 75 -61.03 -5.02 -31.48
N GLN A 76 -60.36 -3.88 -31.37
CA GLN A 76 -61.03 -2.62 -31.01
C GLN A 76 -62.12 -2.25 -32.03
N ALA A 77 -61.85 -2.33 -33.33
CA ALA A 77 -62.85 -2.02 -34.36
C ALA A 77 -64.09 -2.94 -34.22
N GLN A 78 -63.89 -4.22 -33.93
CA GLN A 78 -64.98 -5.16 -33.65
C GLN A 78 -65.70 -4.83 -32.34
N MET A 79 -64.98 -4.44 -31.28
CA MET A 79 -65.59 -3.97 -30.03
C MET A 79 -66.43 -2.70 -30.24
N THR A 80 -66.01 -1.80 -31.12
CA THR A 80 -66.79 -0.60 -31.49
C THR A 80 -68.02 -0.96 -32.32
N LEU A 81 -67.88 -1.81 -33.33
CA LEU A 81 -69.00 -2.24 -34.18
C LEU A 81 -70.08 -3.02 -33.41
N THR A 82 -69.68 -3.75 -32.37
CA THR A 82 -70.59 -4.54 -31.54
C THR A 82 -71.14 -3.78 -30.33
N GLY A 83 -70.72 -2.53 -30.10
CA GLY A 83 -71.06 -1.76 -28.90
C GLY A 83 -70.41 -2.28 -27.61
N LEU A 84 -69.56 -3.31 -27.69
CA LEU A 84 -68.87 -3.89 -26.53
C LEU A 84 -67.87 -2.91 -25.90
N ILE A 85 -67.37 -1.94 -26.67
CA ILE A 85 -66.45 -0.91 -26.17
C ILE A 85 -67.10 0.02 -25.13
N ASP A 86 -68.44 0.16 -25.14
CA ASP A 86 -69.17 0.98 -24.17
C ASP A 86 -69.33 0.27 -22.80
N ASN A 87 -68.99 -1.01 -22.74
CA ASN A 87 -68.93 -1.74 -21.48
C ASN A 87 -67.61 -1.42 -20.74
N SER A 88 -67.70 -0.69 -19.63
CA SER A 88 -66.55 -0.27 -18.81
C SER A 88 -65.59 -1.41 -18.43
N PHE A 89 -66.10 -2.63 -18.19
CA PHE A 89 -65.24 -3.79 -17.91
C PHE A 89 -64.51 -4.29 -19.17
N ALA A 90 -65.20 -4.42 -20.30
CA ALA A 90 -64.57 -4.86 -21.56
C ALA A 90 -63.53 -3.86 -22.06
N ALA A 91 -63.84 -2.56 -22.03
CA ALA A 91 -62.89 -1.49 -22.36
C ALA A 91 -61.66 -1.50 -21.45
N SER A 92 -61.83 -1.79 -20.15
CA SER A 92 -60.70 -1.88 -19.21
C SER A 92 -59.69 -2.98 -19.56
N ARG A 93 -60.13 -4.08 -20.17
CA ARG A 93 -59.25 -5.17 -20.62
C ARG A 93 -58.41 -4.74 -21.82
N LEU A 94 -59.03 -4.01 -22.76
CA LEU A 94 -58.34 -3.44 -23.90
C LEU A 94 -57.26 -2.43 -23.45
N VAL A 95 -57.60 -1.55 -22.50
CA VAL A 95 -56.66 -0.61 -21.86
C VAL A 95 -55.51 -1.35 -21.17
N ALA A 96 -55.80 -2.40 -20.39
CA ALA A 96 -54.78 -3.18 -19.71
C ALA A 96 -53.81 -3.88 -20.67
N PHE A 97 -54.32 -4.42 -21.79
CA PHE A 97 -53.48 -4.99 -22.84
C PHE A 97 -52.54 -3.94 -23.44
N CYS A 98 -53.04 -2.74 -23.73
CA CYS A 98 -52.23 -1.65 -24.30
C CYS A 98 -51.13 -1.20 -23.35
N ALA A 99 -51.47 -0.97 -22.08
CA ALA A 99 -50.58 -0.41 -21.07
C ALA A 99 -49.48 -1.38 -20.62
N LEU A 100 -49.73 -2.69 -20.67
CA LEU A 100 -48.85 -3.72 -20.10
C LEU A 100 -48.17 -4.60 -21.16
N SER A 101 -48.31 -4.26 -22.44
CA SER A 101 -47.63 -4.94 -23.55
C SER A 101 -46.15 -4.56 -23.63
N GLU A 102 -45.29 -5.46 -24.14
CA GLU A 102 -43.86 -5.18 -24.34
C GLU A 102 -43.61 -4.01 -25.30
N SER A 103 -44.51 -3.76 -26.26
CA SER A 103 -44.44 -2.62 -27.18
C SER A 103 -44.96 -1.30 -26.62
N GLN A 104 -45.51 -1.30 -25.39
CA GLN A 104 -46.00 -0.14 -24.61
C GLN A 104 -46.59 1.00 -25.46
N THR A 105 -47.74 0.78 -26.10
CA THR A 105 -48.40 1.82 -26.93
C THR A 105 -49.21 2.80 -26.06
N LEU A 106 -48.54 3.51 -25.15
CA LEU A 106 -49.15 4.35 -24.12
C LEU A 106 -49.98 5.52 -24.68
N GLY A 107 -49.53 6.15 -25.77
CA GLY A 107 -50.29 7.21 -26.46
C GLY A 107 -51.57 6.70 -27.12
N TYR A 108 -51.64 5.42 -27.48
CA TYR A 108 -52.87 4.79 -27.98
C TYR A 108 -53.80 4.37 -26.83
N CYS A 109 -53.21 3.83 -25.77
CA CYS A 109 -53.89 3.46 -24.53
C CYS A 109 -54.65 4.65 -23.91
N THR A 110 -54.00 5.81 -23.80
CA THR A 110 -54.60 7.03 -23.25
C THR A 110 -55.76 7.55 -24.09
N LYS A 111 -55.69 7.44 -25.42
CA LYS A 111 -56.82 7.78 -26.30
C LYS A 111 -58.02 6.87 -26.03
N ILE A 112 -57.82 5.56 -25.94
CA ILE A 112 -58.91 4.62 -25.62
C ILE A 112 -59.52 4.96 -24.26
N LEU A 113 -58.69 5.23 -23.25
CA LEU A 113 -59.14 5.58 -21.90
C LEU A 113 -60.03 6.84 -21.91
N TYR A 114 -59.64 7.91 -22.62
CA TYR A 114 -60.43 9.14 -22.67
C TYR A 114 -61.72 9.02 -23.51
N HIS A 115 -61.76 8.11 -24.48
CA HIS A 115 -62.92 7.88 -25.34
C HIS A 115 -63.86 6.79 -24.85
N THR A 116 -63.53 6.10 -23.75
CA THR A 116 -64.41 5.12 -23.11
C THR A 116 -65.49 5.85 -22.32
N ASN A 117 -66.75 5.42 -22.47
CA ASN A 117 -67.86 5.94 -21.65
C ASN A 117 -67.73 5.37 -20.22
N GLU A 118 -67.64 6.24 -19.22
CA GLU A 118 -67.44 5.87 -17.79
C GLU A 118 -66.22 4.95 -17.52
N PRO A 119 -64.98 5.44 -17.69
CA PRO A 119 -63.78 4.65 -17.40
C PRO A 119 -63.67 4.37 -15.89
N ASN A 120 -63.47 3.11 -15.50
CA ASN A 120 -63.32 2.74 -14.08
C ASN A 120 -61.90 3.01 -13.53
N VAL A 121 -61.79 3.06 -12.20
CA VAL A 121 -60.52 3.28 -11.47
C VAL A 121 -59.42 2.30 -11.89
N PHE A 122 -59.76 1.04 -12.18
CA PHE A 122 -58.80 0.03 -12.66
C PHE A 122 -58.14 0.43 -14.00
N SER A 123 -58.91 1.01 -14.93
CA SER A 123 -58.39 1.45 -16.24
C SER A 123 -57.39 2.61 -16.08
N TRP A 124 -57.69 3.56 -15.19
CA TRP A 124 -56.77 4.63 -14.82
C TRP A 124 -55.51 4.11 -14.15
N ASN A 125 -55.64 3.28 -13.11
CA ASN A 125 -54.52 2.68 -12.39
C ASN A 125 -53.60 1.86 -13.30
N THR A 126 -54.18 1.12 -14.24
CA THR A 126 -53.40 0.30 -15.19
C THR A 126 -52.66 1.17 -16.20
N THR A 127 -53.26 2.27 -16.66
CA THR A 127 -52.58 3.23 -17.55
C THR A 127 -51.47 3.95 -16.81
N ILE A 128 -51.73 4.45 -15.59
CA ILE A 128 -50.72 5.06 -14.71
C ILE A 128 -49.54 4.10 -14.49
N ARG A 129 -49.81 2.82 -14.22
CA ARG A 129 -48.77 1.78 -14.09
C ARG A 129 -47.94 1.65 -15.36
N GLY A 130 -48.58 1.61 -16.54
CA GLY A 130 -47.87 1.53 -17.82
C GLY A 130 -46.88 2.67 -18.04
N TYR A 131 -47.27 3.91 -17.70
CA TYR A 131 -46.38 5.08 -17.75
C TYR A 131 -45.23 5.01 -16.74
N ILE A 132 -45.48 4.50 -15.54
CA ILE A 132 -44.43 4.31 -14.52
C ILE A 132 -43.43 3.24 -14.98
N GLU A 133 -43.91 2.13 -15.56
CA GLU A 133 -43.07 1.05 -16.07
C GLU A 133 -42.27 1.44 -17.32
N SER A 134 -42.75 2.41 -18.10
CA SER A 134 -42.01 3.00 -19.23
C SER A 134 -41.00 4.07 -18.81
N GLY A 135 -40.98 4.47 -17.54
CA GLY A 135 -40.13 5.54 -17.01
C GLY A 135 -40.66 6.96 -17.23
N ASP A 136 -41.84 7.14 -17.83
CA ASP A 136 -42.48 8.45 -18.02
C ASP A 136 -43.30 8.83 -16.77
N LEU A 137 -42.58 9.30 -15.75
CA LEU A 137 -43.17 9.66 -14.47
C LEU A 137 -44.07 10.89 -14.55
N ASP A 138 -43.73 11.85 -15.43
CA ASP A 138 -44.54 13.06 -15.64
C ASP A 138 -45.88 12.72 -16.29
N GLY A 139 -45.88 11.85 -17.30
CA GLY A 139 -47.10 11.32 -17.92
C GLY A 139 -48.01 10.60 -16.92
N ALA A 140 -47.43 9.82 -16.00
CA ALA A 140 -48.17 9.16 -14.93
C ALA A 140 -48.84 10.16 -13.97
N LEU A 141 -48.14 11.22 -13.58
CA LEU A 141 -48.67 12.28 -12.70
C LEU A 141 -49.76 13.12 -13.39
N VAL A 142 -49.60 13.41 -14.69
CA VAL A 142 -50.62 14.08 -15.49
C VAL A 142 -51.90 13.24 -15.57
N LEU A 143 -51.78 11.92 -15.74
CA LEU A 143 -52.92 11.01 -15.71
C LEU A 143 -53.62 10.99 -14.36
N TYR A 144 -52.86 10.98 -13.26
CA TYR A 144 -53.44 11.09 -11.92
C TYR A 144 -54.20 12.41 -11.73
N LYS A 145 -53.63 13.54 -12.15
CA LYS A 145 -54.30 14.84 -12.10
C LYS A 145 -55.61 14.84 -12.90
N LYS A 146 -55.61 14.21 -14.08
CA LYS A 146 -56.83 14.07 -14.90
C LYS A 146 -57.85 13.14 -14.26
N MET A 147 -57.44 12.04 -13.64
CA MET A 147 -58.33 11.15 -12.90
C MET A 147 -59.11 11.92 -11.81
N LEU A 148 -58.45 12.85 -11.11
CA LEU A 148 -59.09 13.70 -10.10
C LEU A 148 -60.09 14.72 -10.68
N GLN A 149 -60.05 14.98 -11.99
CA GLN A 149 -60.96 15.91 -12.67
C GLN A 149 -62.21 15.23 -13.25
N TYR A 150 -62.22 13.90 -13.34
CA TYR A 150 -63.40 13.16 -13.80
C TYR A 150 -64.42 13.03 -12.67
N ASP A 151 -65.66 13.40 -12.95
CA ASP A 151 -66.75 13.34 -11.98
C ASP A 151 -67.04 11.88 -11.57
N GLY A 152 -67.30 11.66 -10.29
CA GLY A 152 -67.55 10.32 -9.72
C GLY A 152 -66.34 9.40 -9.54
N LEU A 153 -65.15 9.75 -10.05
CA LEU A 153 -63.92 8.96 -9.85
C LEU A 153 -63.11 9.45 -8.66
N LYS A 154 -62.70 8.51 -7.80
CA LYS A 154 -61.80 8.79 -6.66
C LYS A 154 -60.63 7.80 -6.64
N PRO A 155 -59.42 8.24 -6.26
CA PRO A 155 -58.30 7.34 -6.00
C PRO A 155 -58.66 6.30 -4.94
N ASP A 156 -58.21 5.08 -5.15
CA ASP A 156 -58.38 3.94 -4.25
C ASP A 156 -57.05 3.51 -3.61
N ASN A 157 -57.12 2.46 -2.78
CA ASN A 157 -55.96 1.84 -2.14
C ASN A 157 -54.96 1.18 -3.12
N HIS A 158 -55.30 1.05 -4.40
CA HIS A 158 -54.39 0.58 -5.46
C HIS A 158 -53.75 1.73 -6.25
N THR A 159 -54.33 2.93 -6.20
CA THR A 159 -53.83 4.12 -6.87
C THR A 159 -52.58 4.65 -6.17
N TYR A 160 -52.64 4.85 -4.86
CA TYR A 160 -51.55 5.47 -4.09
C TYR A 160 -50.23 4.68 -4.09
N PRO A 161 -50.20 3.33 -3.94
CA PRO A 161 -48.95 2.59 -3.98
C PRO A 161 -48.21 2.75 -5.31
N LEU A 162 -48.93 2.87 -6.43
CA LEU A 162 -48.33 3.12 -7.75
C LEU A 162 -47.65 4.50 -7.78
N LEU A 163 -48.37 5.53 -7.34
CA LEU A 163 -47.87 6.90 -7.33
C LEU A 163 -46.71 7.09 -6.34
N LEU A 164 -46.78 6.48 -5.16
CA LEU A 164 -45.71 6.53 -4.16
C LEU A 164 -44.45 5.79 -4.64
N LYS A 165 -44.62 4.68 -5.36
CA LYS A 165 -43.51 4.00 -6.05
C LYS A 165 -42.88 4.89 -7.11
N ALA A 166 -43.69 5.57 -7.93
CA ALA A 166 -43.20 6.55 -8.91
C ALA A 166 -42.44 7.70 -8.23
N CYS A 167 -42.97 8.17 -7.10
CA CYS A 167 -42.35 9.23 -6.32
C CYS A 167 -41.12 8.77 -5.54
N SER A 168 -40.80 7.48 -5.47
CA SER A 168 -39.55 7.03 -4.82
C SER A 168 -38.28 7.51 -5.57
N SER A 169 -38.44 8.13 -6.74
CA SER A 169 -37.38 8.88 -7.42
C SER A 169 -37.05 10.18 -6.66
N PRO A 170 -35.77 10.46 -6.35
CA PRO A 170 -35.37 11.67 -5.61
C PRO A 170 -35.84 12.99 -6.26
N SER A 171 -35.99 12.99 -7.59
CA SER A 171 -36.46 14.14 -8.37
C SER A 171 -37.90 14.58 -8.06
N LEU A 172 -38.73 13.68 -7.53
CA LEU A 172 -40.16 13.90 -7.29
C LEU A 172 -40.51 14.08 -5.81
N ASN A 173 -39.53 14.40 -4.96
CA ASN A 173 -39.71 14.50 -3.52
C ASN A 173 -40.89 15.41 -3.10
N CYS A 174 -41.00 16.61 -3.69
CA CYS A 174 -42.11 17.54 -3.43
C CYS A 174 -43.48 16.97 -3.84
N VAL A 175 -43.53 16.25 -4.96
CA VAL A 175 -44.76 15.62 -5.46
C VAL A 175 -45.15 14.44 -4.58
N GLY A 176 -44.19 13.64 -4.12
CA GLY A 176 -44.43 12.55 -3.18
C GLY A 176 -45.02 13.02 -1.86
N HIS A 177 -44.55 14.15 -1.31
CA HIS A 177 -45.16 14.77 -0.13
C HIS A 177 -46.61 15.23 -0.39
N THR A 178 -46.89 15.73 -1.60
CA THR A 178 -48.25 16.13 -1.98
C THR A 178 -49.18 14.93 -2.07
N ILE A 179 -48.72 13.82 -2.66
CA ILE A 179 -49.47 12.56 -2.72
C ILE A 179 -49.67 11.98 -1.31
N PHE A 180 -48.67 12.07 -0.43
CA PHE A 180 -48.85 11.70 0.98
C PHE A 180 -49.93 12.55 1.67
N GLY A 181 -49.99 13.85 1.38
CA GLY A 181 -51.10 14.71 1.82
C GLY A 181 -52.47 14.25 1.32
N HIS A 182 -52.55 13.74 0.08
CA HIS A 182 -53.78 13.13 -0.45
C HIS A 182 -54.14 11.83 0.28
N VAL A 183 -53.16 10.96 0.55
CA VAL A 183 -53.37 9.72 1.33
C VAL A 183 -54.05 10.03 2.66
N LEU A 184 -53.53 11.01 3.40
CA LEU A 184 -54.10 11.46 4.69
C LEU A 184 -55.49 12.08 4.52
N LYS A 185 -55.68 12.91 3.48
CA LYS A 185 -56.96 13.58 3.22
C LYS A 185 -58.08 12.58 2.91
N PHE A 186 -57.76 11.49 2.21
CA PHE A 186 -58.72 10.49 1.79
C PHE A 186 -58.81 9.28 2.73
N GLY A 187 -58.07 9.27 3.85
CA GLY A 187 -58.19 8.24 4.90
C GLY A 187 -57.53 6.90 4.56
N PHE A 188 -56.48 6.90 3.72
CA PHE A 188 -55.80 5.67 3.29
C PHE A 188 -54.52 5.35 4.08
N GLU A 189 -54.17 6.13 5.10
CA GLU A 189 -52.92 6.03 5.87
C GLU A 189 -52.76 4.71 6.65
N PHE A 190 -53.88 4.06 6.99
CA PHE A 190 -53.90 2.77 7.67
C PHE A 190 -54.08 1.58 6.71
N ASN A 191 -54.24 1.83 5.40
CA ASN A 191 -54.29 0.74 4.44
C ASN A 191 -52.89 0.13 4.26
N LEU A 192 -52.73 -1.17 4.54
CA LEU A 192 -51.43 -1.85 4.54
C LEU A 192 -50.61 -1.65 3.25
N PHE A 193 -51.24 -1.66 2.08
CA PHE A 193 -50.53 -1.47 0.81
C PHE A 193 -50.03 -0.04 0.63
N VAL A 194 -50.83 0.95 1.05
CA VAL A 194 -50.47 2.37 1.00
C VAL A 194 -49.40 2.68 2.05
N HIS A 195 -49.56 2.12 3.24
CA HIS A 195 -48.64 2.24 4.36
C HIS A 195 -47.22 1.75 4.01
N ASN A 196 -47.10 0.54 3.44
CA ASN A 196 -45.81 -0.03 3.03
C ASN A 196 -45.15 0.75 1.88
N ALA A 197 -45.95 1.30 0.96
CA ALA A 197 -45.47 2.16 -0.11
C ALA A 197 -44.97 3.52 0.42
N LEU A 198 -45.63 4.09 1.44
CA LEU A 198 -45.19 5.32 2.11
C LEU A 198 -43.83 5.14 2.79
N ILE A 199 -43.65 4.05 3.56
CA ILE A 199 -42.38 3.73 4.20
C ILE A 199 -41.26 3.66 3.16
N SER A 200 -41.49 2.92 2.07
CA SER A 200 -40.50 2.75 1.00
C SER A 200 -40.12 4.08 0.35
N MET A 201 -41.09 4.95 0.09
CA MET A 201 -40.86 6.29 -0.46
C MET A 201 -40.07 7.18 0.52
N LEU A 202 -40.45 7.22 1.80
CA LEU A 202 -39.77 8.05 2.80
C LEU A 202 -38.31 7.63 3.02
N LEU A 203 -38.04 6.32 3.06
CA LEU A 203 -36.68 5.79 3.14
C LEU A 203 -35.87 6.11 1.89
N SER A 204 -36.49 6.11 0.70
CA SER A 204 -35.81 6.51 -0.55
C SER A 204 -35.36 7.98 -0.54
N TYR A 205 -36.09 8.85 0.17
CA TYR A 205 -35.70 10.25 0.39
C TYR A 205 -34.68 10.44 1.52
N GLY A 206 -34.36 9.38 2.28
CA GLY A 206 -33.49 9.46 3.44
C GLY A 206 -34.15 10.02 4.70
N ASN A 207 -35.49 10.13 4.74
CA ASN A 207 -36.20 10.59 5.93
C ASN A 207 -36.56 9.39 6.83
N LEU A 208 -35.57 8.92 7.58
CA LEU A 208 -35.71 7.77 8.47
C LEU A 208 -36.74 8.03 9.60
N GLU A 209 -36.73 9.22 10.19
CA GLU A 209 -37.63 9.59 11.29
C GLU A 209 -39.09 9.55 10.86
N ALA A 210 -39.42 10.14 9.70
CA ALA A 210 -40.79 10.08 9.16
C ALA A 210 -41.20 8.65 8.79
N ALA A 211 -40.26 7.82 8.31
CA ALA A 211 -40.54 6.42 8.01
C ALA A 211 -40.86 5.63 9.29
N TYR A 212 -40.11 5.85 10.38
CA TYR A 212 -40.41 5.28 11.70
C TYR A 212 -41.75 5.77 12.27
N ASP A 213 -42.08 7.05 12.09
CA ASP A 213 -43.36 7.61 12.50
C ASP A 213 -44.53 6.93 11.79
N VAL A 214 -44.42 6.71 10.47
CA VAL A 214 -45.43 5.96 9.71
C VAL A 214 -45.47 4.51 10.22
N PHE A 215 -44.32 3.83 10.29
CA PHE A 215 -44.19 2.46 10.78
C PHE A 215 -44.82 2.20 12.15
N ASN A 216 -44.67 3.15 13.09
CA ASN A 216 -45.22 3.04 14.45
C ASN A 216 -46.70 3.36 14.56
N ARG A 217 -47.26 4.13 13.61
CA ARG A 217 -48.69 4.48 13.59
C ARG A 217 -49.57 3.38 12.99
N GLY A 218 -48.99 2.41 12.29
CA GLY A 218 -49.73 1.29 11.74
C GLY A 218 -50.41 0.46 12.84
N CYS A 219 -51.70 0.15 12.68
CA CYS A 219 -52.48 -0.61 13.66
C CYS A 219 -52.04 -2.08 13.77
N VAL A 220 -51.42 -2.64 12.71
CA VAL A 220 -50.80 -3.98 12.69
C VAL A 220 -49.59 -3.92 11.76
N ARG A 221 -48.39 -4.15 12.29
CA ARG A 221 -47.16 -4.31 11.50
C ARG A 221 -47.04 -5.75 11.01
N ASP A 222 -47.49 -5.99 9.79
CA ASP A 222 -47.32 -7.31 9.17
C ASP A 222 -45.86 -7.53 8.71
N LEU A 223 -45.54 -8.76 8.33
CA LEU A 223 -44.21 -9.14 7.84
C LEU A 223 -43.74 -8.26 6.66
N VAL A 224 -44.66 -7.78 5.82
CA VAL A 224 -44.34 -6.90 4.69
C VAL A 224 -43.89 -5.51 5.17
N THR A 225 -44.53 -5.00 6.22
CA THR A 225 -44.20 -3.73 6.88
C THR A 225 -42.79 -3.76 7.47
N TRP A 226 -42.45 -4.83 8.22
CA TRP A 226 -41.10 -5.06 8.74
C TRP A 226 -40.05 -5.17 7.63
N ASN A 227 -40.37 -5.96 6.59
CA ASN A 227 -39.47 -6.10 5.45
C ASN A 227 -39.24 -4.79 4.69
N ALA A 228 -40.26 -3.93 4.57
CA ALA A 228 -40.13 -2.62 3.94
C ALA A 228 -39.13 -1.72 4.70
N MET A 229 -39.21 -1.70 6.05
CA MET A 229 -38.25 -0.98 6.89
C MET A 229 -36.85 -1.57 6.78
N ILE A 230 -36.68 -2.87 7.03
CA ILE A 230 -35.36 -3.53 7.03
C ILE A 230 -34.69 -3.37 5.66
N THR A 231 -35.38 -3.72 4.57
CA THR A 231 -34.79 -3.61 3.23
C THR A 231 -34.53 -2.16 2.81
N GLY A 232 -35.35 -1.21 3.26
CA GLY A 232 -35.12 0.21 3.03
C GLY A 232 -33.90 0.75 3.79
N CYS A 233 -33.72 0.36 5.06
CA CYS A 233 -32.51 0.67 5.83
C CYS A 233 -31.26 0.08 5.18
N VAL A 234 -31.31 -1.19 4.76
CA VAL A 234 -30.21 -1.86 4.05
C VAL A 234 -29.87 -1.14 2.74
N ARG A 235 -30.86 -0.70 1.95
CA ARG A 235 -30.59 0.06 0.71
C ARG A 235 -29.93 1.41 0.95
N ARG A 236 -30.11 1.98 2.14
CA ARG A 236 -29.58 3.27 2.56
C ARG A 236 -28.21 3.20 3.24
N GLY A 237 -27.67 2.00 3.46
CA GLY A 237 -26.42 1.84 4.20
C GLY A 237 -26.60 2.07 5.71
N LEU A 238 -27.78 1.74 6.25
CA LEU A 238 -28.12 1.85 7.67
C LEU A 238 -28.22 0.45 8.28
N GLU A 239 -27.09 -0.25 8.32
CA GLU A 239 -27.03 -1.67 8.70
C GLU A 239 -27.39 -1.89 10.17
N ILE A 240 -26.93 -0.99 11.04
CA ILE A 240 -27.17 -1.07 12.49
C ILE A 240 -28.66 -0.90 12.79
N GLU A 241 -29.34 0.05 12.13
CA GLU A 241 -30.77 0.27 12.24
C GLU A 241 -31.56 -0.94 11.73
N ALA A 242 -31.14 -1.57 10.63
CA ALA A 242 -31.76 -2.79 10.13
C ALA A 242 -31.68 -3.95 11.14
N ILE A 243 -30.55 -4.10 11.84
CA ILE A 243 -30.38 -5.13 12.88
C ILE A 243 -31.22 -4.80 14.13
N LYS A 244 -31.34 -3.52 14.52
CA LYS A 244 -32.24 -3.10 15.61
C LYS A 244 -33.70 -3.44 15.30
N LEU A 245 -34.16 -3.15 14.08
CA LEU A 245 -35.50 -3.50 13.61
C LEU A 245 -35.76 -5.01 13.65
N TYR A 246 -34.77 -5.83 13.29
CA TYR A 246 -34.89 -7.28 13.43
C TYR A 246 -35.10 -7.72 14.89
N ARG A 247 -34.35 -7.15 15.84
CA ARG A 247 -34.52 -7.49 17.26
C ARG A 247 -35.90 -7.09 17.77
N GLU A 248 -36.42 -5.94 17.33
CA GLU A 248 -37.80 -5.51 17.64
C GLU A 248 -38.84 -6.47 17.04
N MET A 249 -38.64 -6.90 15.79
CA MET A 249 -39.48 -7.88 15.11
C MET A 249 -39.56 -9.21 15.87
N GLU A 250 -38.45 -9.69 16.42
CA GLU A 250 -38.40 -10.89 17.25
C GLU A 250 -39.14 -10.73 18.58
N VAL A 251 -38.99 -9.57 19.25
CA VAL A 251 -39.72 -9.23 20.48
C VAL A 251 -41.23 -9.25 20.23
N GLU A 252 -41.68 -8.77 19.07
CA GLU A 252 -43.08 -8.81 18.63
C GLU A 252 -43.52 -10.18 18.07
N LYS A 253 -42.64 -11.19 18.12
CA LYS A 253 -42.90 -12.58 17.69
C LYS A 253 -43.29 -12.70 16.22
N VAL A 254 -42.89 -11.74 15.39
CA VAL A 254 -43.07 -11.83 13.94
C VAL A 254 -41.90 -12.62 13.37
N LYS A 255 -42.17 -13.73 12.68
CA LYS A 255 -41.11 -14.61 12.16
C LYS A 255 -40.48 -14.04 10.88
N PRO A 256 -39.15 -13.85 10.83
CA PRO A 256 -38.41 -13.54 9.61
C PRO A 256 -38.68 -14.53 8.48
N ASN A 257 -38.71 -14.02 7.24
CA ASN A 257 -38.71 -14.85 6.04
C ASN A 257 -37.42 -14.68 5.23
N GLU A 258 -37.38 -15.30 4.05
CA GLU A 258 -36.25 -15.21 3.11
C GLU A 258 -35.85 -13.75 2.82
N ILE A 259 -36.82 -12.85 2.58
CA ILE A 259 -36.56 -11.44 2.26
C ILE A 259 -35.92 -10.73 3.46
N THR A 260 -36.43 -11.00 4.67
CA THR A 260 -35.83 -10.48 5.91
C THR A 260 -34.37 -10.94 6.03
N MET A 261 -34.13 -12.25 5.84
CA MET A 261 -32.81 -12.85 5.97
C MET A 261 -31.81 -12.36 4.94
N ILE A 262 -32.21 -12.17 3.67
CA ILE A 262 -31.36 -11.55 2.65
C ILE A 262 -30.91 -10.16 3.11
N GLY A 263 -31.85 -9.32 3.59
CA GLY A 263 -31.55 -7.98 4.09
C GLY A 263 -30.52 -8.00 5.22
N LEU A 264 -30.72 -8.88 6.21
CA LEU A 264 -29.85 -8.97 7.38
C LEU A 264 -28.47 -9.56 7.08
N VAL A 265 -28.40 -10.60 6.26
CA VAL A 265 -27.13 -11.17 5.79
C VAL A 265 -26.35 -10.14 4.97
N CYS A 266 -27.02 -9.34 4.15
CA CYS A 266 -26.40 -8.19 3.46
C CYS A 266 -25.89 -7.11 4.44
N SER A 267 -26.57 -6.89 5.58
CA SER A 267 -26.05 -6.01 6.64
C SER A 267 -24.76 -6.58 7.25
N CYS A 268 -24.73 -7.87 7.59
CA CYS A 268 -23.53 -8.52 8.14
C CYS A 268 -22.35 -8.46 7.16
N SER A 269 -22.62 -8.66 5.87
CA SER A 269 -21.65 -8.55 4.77
C SER A 269 -20.93 -7.19 4.73
N ARG A 270 -21.64 -6.08 5.01
CA ARG A 270 -21.07 -4.73 5.00
C ARG A 270 -20.45 -4.31 6.33
N LEU A 271 -20.99 -4.81 7.44
CA LEU A 271 -20.41 -4.62 8.77
C LEU A 271 -19.18 -5.51 9.00
N HIS A 272 -18.92 -6.46 8.10
CA HIS A 272 -17.91 -7.50 8.26
C HIS A 272 -18.10 -8.33 9.56
N ASP A 273 -19.35 -8.48 10.01
CA ASP A 273 -19.70 -9.23 11.23
C ASP A 273 -19.99 -10.70 10.91
N LEU A 274 -18.93 -11.52 10.96
CA LEU A 274 -19.00 -12.96 10.71
C LEU A 274 -19.87 -13.69 11.74
N ASN A 275 -19.88 -13.23 12.99
CA ASN A 275 -20.56 -13.91 14.08
C ASN A 275 -22.07 -13.80 13.90
N LEU A 276 -22.55 -12.58 13.65
CA LEU A 276 -23.97 -12.32 13.37
C LEU A 276 -24.40 -12.98 12.05
N GLY A 277 -23.54 -12.97 11.03
CA GLY A 277 -23.77 -13.69 9.78
C GLY A 277 -23.98 -15.21 9.97
N ARG A 278 -23.16 -15.85 10.82
CA ARG A 278 -23.30 -17.27 11.19
C ARG A 278 -24.57 -17.53 12.01
N GLU A 279 -24.97 -16.59 12.86
CA GLU A 279 -26.23 -16.67 13.61
C GLU A 279 -27.43 -16.69 12.67
N PHE A 280 -27.52 -15.76 11.71
CA PHE A 280 -28.60 -15.77 10.72
C PHE A 280 -28.57 -17.00 9.82
N HIS A 281 -27.39 -17.48 9.42
CA HIS A 281 -27.30 -18.73 8.67
C HIS A 281 -27.80 -19.94 9.49
N ARG A 282 -27.53 -19.98 10.80
CA ARG A 282 -28.07 -21.00 11.71
C ARG A 282 -29.59 -20.89 11.80
N TYR A 283 -30.11 -19.68 11.98
CA TYR A 283 -31.55 -19.41 12.01
C TYR A 283 -32.25 -19.96 10.76
N ILE A 284 -31.71 -19.66 9.57
CA ILE A 284 -32.22 -20.14 8.27
C ILE A 284 -32.36 -21.67 8.26
N LYS A 285 -31.35 -22.38 8.76
CA LYS A 285 -31.35 -23.85 8.84
C LYS A 285 -32.35 -24.38 9.86
N GLU A 286 -32.36 -23.84 11.08
CA GLU A 286 -33.25 -24.28 12.17
C GLU A 286 -34.73 -24.08 11.85
N HIS A 287 -35.05 -22.98 11.16
CA HIS A 287 -36.41 -22.64 10.76
C HIS A 287 -36.80 -23.19 9.39
N LYS A 288 -35.93 -23.98 8.75
CA LYS A 288 -36.15 -24.63 7.45
C LYS A 288 -36.60 -23.64 6.38
N LEU A 289 -36.01 -22.44 6.37
CA LEU A 289 -36.24 -21.48 5.30
C LEU A 289 -35.63 -22.02 4.00
N GLU A 290 -36.35 -21.86 2.88
CA GLU A 290 -35.89 -22.32 1.58
C GLU A 290 -34.61 -21.56 1.19
N LEU A 291 -33.52 -22.30 0.96
CA LEU A 291 -32.26 -21.77 0.45
C LEU A 291 -32.36 -21.54 -1.06
N THR A 292 -33.09 -20.49 -1.44
CA THR A 292 -33.20 -20.06 -2.83
C THR A 292 -31.84 -19.57 -3.36
N VAL A 293 -31.68 -19.54 -4.68
CA VAL A 293 -30.45 -19.01 -5.32
C VAL A 293 -30.09 -17.59 -4.83
N PRO A 294 -31.03 -16.62 -4.68
CA PRO A 294 -30.75 -15.32 -4.07
C PRO A 294 -30.23 -15.38 -2.64
N LEU A 295 -30.84 -16.19 -1.77
CA LEU A 295 -30.42 -16.30 -0.37
C LEU A 295 -29.04 -16.96 -0.24
N ILE A 296 -28.78 -18.02 -1.01
CA ILE A 296 -27.46 -18.66 -1.04
C ILE A 296 -26.38 -17.67 -1.52
N ASN A 297 -26.64 -16.91 -2.59
CA ASN A 297 -25.68 -15.91 -3.08
C ASN A 297 -25.43 -14.78 -2.05
N ALA A 298 -26.46 -14.35 -1.32
CA ALA A 298 -26.30 -13.37 -0.24
C ALA A 298 -25.43 -13.93 0.91
N LEU A 299 -25.65 -15.19 1.30
CA LEU A 299 -24.83 -15.88 2.30
C LEU A 299 -23.38 -16.06 1.83
N MET A 300 -23.16 -16.46 0.58
CA MET A 300 -21.82 -16.58 0.00
C MET A 300 -21.09 -15.23 -0.01
N ASP A 301 -21.74 -14.14 -0.44
CA ASP A 301 -21.17 -12.80 -0.43
C ASP A 301 -20.78 -12.36 0.99
N MET A 302 -21.66 -12.62 1.98
CA MET A 302 -21.37 -12.35 3.38
C MET A 302 -20.15 -13.13 3.86
N TYR A 303 -20.12 -14.45 3.65
CA TYR A 303 -19.00 -15.27 4.07
C TYR A 303 -17.67 -14.86 3.41
N VAL A 304 -17.70 -14.58 2.11
CA VAL A 304 -16.53 -14.09 1.37
C VAL A 304 -16.02 -12.76 1.96
N LYS A 305 -16.90 -11.76 2.16
CA LYS A 305 -16.48 -10.46 2.69
C LYS A 305 -16.09 -10.51 4.16
N CYS A 306 -16.60 -11.47 4.92
CA CYS A 306 -16.23 -11.70 6.30
C CYS A 306 -14.99 -12.61 6.48
N GLY A 307 -14.36 -13.07 5.39
CA GLY A 307 -13.10 -13.83 5.46
C GLY A 307 -13.22 -15.35 5.50
N ASP A 308 -14.42 -15.91 5.45
CA ASP A 308 -14.65 -17.36 5.52
C ASP A 308 -15.05 -17.92 4.14
N VAL A 309 -14.09 -17.91 3.21
CA VAL A 309 -14.29 -18.39 1.83
C VAL A 309 -14.64 -19.89 1.80
N LEU A 310 -14.21 -20.67 2.78
CA LEU A 310 -14.52 -22.10 2.88
C LEU A 310 -16.01 -22.33 3.13
N ALA A 311 -16.64 -21.57 4.04
CA ALA A 311 -18.08 -21.64 4.24
C ALA A 311 -18.86 -21.24 2.97
N ALA A 312 -18.37 -20.24 2.24
CA ALA A 312 -18.94 -19.86 0.94
C ALA A 312 -18.78 -20.98 -0.11
N GLN A 313 -17.64 -21.66 -0.15
CA GLN A 313 -17.38 -22.80 -1.05
C GLN A 313 -18.33 -23.96 -0.77
N VAL A 314 -18.57 -24.29 0.50
CA VAL A 314 -19.54 -25.33 0.87
C VAL A 314 -20.95 -24.98 0.39
N LEU A 315 -21.37 -23.72 0.51
CA LEU A 315 -22.65 -23.26 -0.01
C LEU A 315 -22.71 -23.37 -1.54
N PHE A 316 -21.65 -22.93 -2.22
CA PHE A 316 -21.53 -22.97 -3.66
C PHE A 316 -21.62 -24.40 -4.22
N ASP A 317 -20.89 -25.34 -3.64
CA ASP A 317 -20.87 -26.74 -4.09
C ASP A 317 -22.25 -27.39 -4.00
N ASN A 318 -22.98 -27.09 -2.92
CA ASN A 318 -24.33 -27.60 -2.68
C ASN A 318 -25.43 -26.96 -3.56
N MET A 319 -25.12 -25.94 -4.37
CA MET A 319 -26.09 -25.35 -5.29
C MET A 319 -26.41 -26.29 -6.46
N ALA A 320 -27.68 -26.65 -6.63
CA ALA A 320 -28.17 -27.42 -7.77
C ALA A 320 -28.06 -26.66 -9.10
N GLN A 321 -28.30 -25.34 -9.08
CA GLN A 321 -28.13 -24.45 -10.22
C GLN A 321 -27.24 -23.28 -9.81
N LYS A 322 -26.11 -23.12 -10.51
CA LYS A 322 -25.15 -22.04 -10.30
C LYS A 322 -25.33 -21.03 -11.42
N ILE A 323 -25.64 -19.78 -11.07
CA ILE A 323 -25.75 -18.68 -12.03
C ILE A 323 -24.45 -17.88 -12.06
N ILE A 324 -24.29 -17.00 -13.04
CA ILE A 324 -23.06 -16.18 -13.20
C ILE A 324 -22.67 -15.43 -11.91
N VAL A 325 -23.67 -14.97 -11.13
CA VAL A 325 -23.44 -14.31 -9.84
C VAL A 325 -22.75 -15.24 -8.85
N SER A 326 -23.18 -16.50 -8.75
CA SER A 326 -22.59 -17.51 -7.86
C SER A 326 -21.13 -17.78 -8.21
N TRP A 327 -20.83 -17.93 -9.51
CA TRP A 327 -19.46 -18.10 -10.00
C TRP A 327 -18.59 -16.87 -9.70
N THR A 328 -19.12 -15.68 -10.00
CA THR A 328 -18.42 -14.40 -9.79
C THR A 328 -18.08 -14.20 -8.32
N THR A 329 -19.00 -14.48 -7.40
CA THR A 329 -18.77 -14.36 -5.95
C THR A 329 -17.62 -15.26 -5.50
N MET A 330 -17.53 -16.50 -5.98
CA MET A 330 -16.44 -17.40 -5.61
C MET A 330 -15.09 -17.00 -6.23
N VAL A 331 -15.08 -16.61 -7.51
CA VAL A 331 -13.86 -16.11 -8.17
C VAL A 331 -13.33 -14.89 -7.43
N LEU A 332 -14.18 -13.91 -7.14
CA LEU A 332 -13.81 -12.72 -6.36
C LEU A 332 -13.29 -13.10 -4.97
N GLY A 333 -13.98 -14.04 -4.30
CA GLY A 333 -13.60 -14.48 -2.96
C GLY A 333 -12.19 -15.02 -2.93
N TYR A 334 -11.88 -16.02 -3.75
CA TYR A 334 -10.52 -16.57 -3.78
C TYR A 334 -9.48 -15.53 -4.23
N ALA A 335 -9.81 -14.65 -5.18
CA ALA A 335 -8.89 -13.62 -5.64
C ALA A 335 -8.54 -12.59 -4.54
N ARG A 336 -9.51 -12.21 -3.71
CA ARG A 336 -9.31 -11.25 -2.60
C ARG A 336 -8.44 -11.78 -1.46
N PHE A 337 -8.33 -13.10 -1.31
CA PHE A 337 -7.45 -13.73 -0.33
C PHE A 337 -6.19 -14.32 -0.97
N SER A 338 -5.80 -13.81 -2.14
CA SER A 338 -4.58 -14.19 -2.87
C SER A 338 -4.48 -15.67 -3.28
N TYR A 339 -5.60 -16.40 -3.29
CA TYR A 339 -5.67 -17.78 -3.79
C TYR A 339 -5.95 -17.81 -5.30
N LEU A 340 -5.10 -17.15 -6.08
CA LEU A 340 -5.32 -16.90 -7.51
C LEU A 340 -5.43 -18.19 -8.34
N ASP A 341 -4.70 -19.24 -7.97
CA ASP A 341 -4.78 -20.54 -8.67
C ASP A 341 -6.18 -21.16 -8.60
N ILE A 342 -6.82 -21.07 -7.43
CA ILE A 342 -8.18 -21.58 -7.23
C ILE A 342 -9.18 -20.67 -7.95
N ALA A 343 -9.00 -19.34 -7.86
CA ALA A 343 -9.83 -18.38 -8.58
C ALA A 343 -9.81 -18.62 -10.10
N ARG A 344 -8.62 -18.83 -10.69
CA ARG A 344 -8.46 -19.18 -12.12
C ARG A 344 -9.15 -20.51 -12.45
N LYS A 345 -8.96 -21.56 -11.62
CA LYS A 345 -9.64 -22.86 -11.83
C LYS A 345 -11.16 -22.75 -11.85
N ILE A 346 -11.74 -21.89 -11.01
CA ILE A 346 -13.18 -21.65 -10.98
C ILE A 346 -13.61 -20.81 -12.19
N LEU A 347 -12.84 -19.80 -12.57
CA LEU A 347 -13.08 -18.94 -13.73
C LEU A 347 -13.20 -19.76 -15.03
N TYR A 348 -12.28 -20.70 -15.27
CA TYR A 348 -12.31 -21.55 -16.46
C TYR A 348 -13.45 -22.59 -16.45
N LYS A 349 -14.14 -22.80 -15.33
CA LYS A 349 -15.35 -23.64 -15.24
C LYS A 349 -16.65 -22.88 -15.51
N VAL A 350 -16.60 -21.56 -15.68
CA VAL A 350 -17.79 -20.76 -15.97
C VAL A 350 -18.35 -21.16 -17.35
N PRO A 351 -19.61 -21.62 -17.44
CA PRO A 351 -20.14 -22.18 -18.68
C PRO A 351 -20.44 -21.13 -19.76
N GLU A 352 -20.64 -19.87 -19.37
CA GLU A 352 -20.99 -18.78 -20.27
C GLU A 352 -19.79 -17.83 -20.45
N LYS A 353 -19.54 -17.39 -21.69
CA LYS A 353 -18.58 -16.31 -21.96
C LYS A 353 -19.13 -15.01 -21.40
N SER A 354 -18.61 -14.59 -20.26
CA SER A 354 -19.03 -13.39 -19.56
C SER A 354 -17.81 -12.60 -19.09
N VAL A 355 -17.87 -11.27 -19.24
CA VAL A 355 -16.85 -10.33 -18.74
C VAL A 355 -16.87 -10.22 -17.21
N VAL A 356 -17.98 -10.55 -16.55
CA VAL A 356 -18.18 -10.28 -15.12
C VAL A 356 -17.22 -11.06 -14.22
N PRO A 357 -17.02 -12.39 -14.37
CA PRO A 357 -16.02 -13.13 -13.59
C PRO A 357 -14.57 -12.70 -13.86
N TRP A 358 -14.25 -12.27 -15.08
CA TRP A 358 -12.92 -11.74 -15.43
C TRP A 358 -12.66 -10.42 -14.72
N ASN A 359 -13.62 -9.51 -14.73
CA ASN A 359 -13.54 -8.28 -13.96
C ASN A 359 -13.39 -8.54 -12.46
N ALA A 360 -14.05 -9.59 -11.93
CA ALA A 360 -13.93 -9.97 -10.53
C ALA A 360 -12.52 -10.47 -10.15
N ILE A 361 -11.90 -11.34 -10.96
CA ILE A 361 -10.54 -11.80 -10.67
C ILE A 361 -9.51 -10.67 -10.82
N ILE A 362 -9.62 -9.86 -11.88
CA ILE A 362 -8.72 -8.72 -12.12
C ILE A 362 -8.86 -7.71 -10.98
N SER A 363 -10.08 -7.37 -10.57
CA SER A 363 -10.32 -6.49 -9.42
C SER A 363 -9.76 -7.05 -8.12
N GLY A 364 -9.88 -8.36 -7.88
CA GLY A 364 -9.31 -9.03 -6.70
C GLY A 364 -7.78 -8.93 -6.67
N CYS A 365 -7.11 -9.09 -7.82
CA CYS A 365 -5.66 -8.88 -7.94
C CYS A 365 -5.25 -7.45 -7.61
N VAL A 366 -5.94 -6.45 -8.18
CA VAL A 366 -5.66 -5.02 -7.93
C VAL A 366 -5.87 -4.65 -6.46
N GLN A 367 -6.88 -5.23 -5.79
CA GLN A 367 -7.13 -5.01 -4.37
C GLN A 367 -6.07 -5.62 -3.46
N THR A 368 -5.45 -6.73 -3.89
CA THR A 368 -4.41 -7.44 -3.14
C THR A 368 -2.99 -7.00 -3.52
N LYS A 369 -2.85 -5.91 -4.30
CA LYS A 369 -1.58 -5.37 -4.83
C LYS A 369 -0.83 -6.30 -5.79
N HIS A 370 -1.49 -7.31 -6.34
CA HIS A 370 -0.98 -8.19 -7.40
C HIS A 370 -1.27 -7.59 -8.79
N SER A 371 -0.85 -6.34 -9.00
CA SER A 371 -1.23 -5.58 -10.20
C SER A 371 -0.61 -6.12 -11.49
N LYS A 372 0.54 -6.79 -11.41
CA LYS A 372 1.15 -7.46 -12.57
C LYS A 372 0.28 -8.62 -13.06
N GLU A 373 -0.19 -9.45 -12.13
CA GLU A 373 -1.10 -10.55 -12.41
C GLU A 373 -2.44 -10.06 -12.97
N ALA A 374 -2.91 -8.89 -12.53
CA ALA A 374 -4.13 -8.26 -13.05
C ALA A 374 -4.00 -7.96 -14.56
N LEU A 375 -2.87 -7.40 -15.00
CA LEU A 375 -2.60 -7.12 -16.41
C LEU A 375 -2.38 -8.40 -17.23
N THR A 376 -1.74 -9.42 -16.66
CA THR A 376 -1.63 -10.74 -17.30
C THR A 376 -3.01 -11.36 -17.53
N LEU A 377 -3.91 -11.29 -16.53
CA LEU A 377 -5.28 -11.78 -16.65
C LEU A 377 -6.10 -10.99 -17.67
N PHE A 378 -5.84 -9.68 -17.81
CA PHE A 378 -6.42 -8.87 -18.87
C PHE A 378 -5.98 -9.36 -20.26
N HIS A 379 -4.70 -9.68 -20.46
CA HIS A 379 -4.25 -10.28 -21.72
C HIS A 379 -4.86 -11.67 -21.95
N GLU A 380 -4.96 -12.52 -20.93
CA GLU A 380 -5.64 -13.82 -21.01
C GLU A 380 -7.12 -13.65 -21.41
N MET A 381 -7.82 -12.65 -20.87
CA MET A 381 -9.20 -12.34 -21.21
C MET A 381 -9.36 -12.03 -22.71
N GLN A 382 -8.44 -11.24 -23.26
CA GLN A 382 -8.42 -10.91 -24.69
C GLN A 382 -8.16 -12.15 -25.56
N ILE A 383 -7.21 -13.00 -25.17
CA ILE A 383 -6.91 -14.27 -25.86
C ILE A 383 -8.14 -15.20 -25.87
N ASN A 384 -8.93 -15.19 -24.81
CA ASN A 384 -10.18 -15.96 -24.71
C ASN A 384 -11.34 -15.34 -25.53
N ASN A 385 -11.09 -14.27 -26.30
CA ASN A 385 -12.07 -13.52 -27.08
C ASN A 385 -13.21 -12.97 -26.22
N ILE A 386 -12.90 -12.53 -25.00
CA ILE A 386 -13.85 -11.83 -24.14
C ILE A 386 -13.53 -10.36 -24.24
N GLU A 387 -14.48 -9.57 -24.75
CA GLU A 387 -14.26 -8.15 -25.01
C GLU A 387 -14.19 -7.37 -23.70
N PRO A 388 -13.08 -6.64 -23.43
CA PRO A 388 -12.95 -5.78 -22.28
C PRO A 388 -14.01 -4.67 -22.26
N ASP A 389 -14.66 -4.51 -21.12
CA ASP A 389 -15.62 -3.44 -20.90
C ASP A 389 -15.01 -2.30 -20.08
N LYS A 390 -15.83 -1.28 -19.80
CA LYS A 390 -15.42 -0.12 -19.00
C LYS A 390 -14.93 -0.49 -17.60
N VAL A 391 -15.52 -1.51 -16.96
CA VAL A 391 -15.08 -1.97 -15.63
C VAL A 391 -13.72 -2.65 -15.74
N THR A 392 -13.47 -3.41 -16.81
CA THR A 392 -12.14 -3.95 -17.12
C THR A 392 -11.11 -2.84 -17.23
N MET A 393 -11.41 -1.78 -18.00
CA MET A 393 -10.50 -0.65 -18.19
C MET A 393 -10.17 0.06 -16.89
N ILE A 394 -11.16 0.31 -16.02
CA ILE A 394 -10.92 0.92 -14.69
C ILE A 394 -9.94 0.07 -13.88
N ASN A 395 -10.15 -1.25 -13.81
CA ASN A 395 -9.25 -2.11 -13.05
C ASN A 395 -7.83 -2.16 -13.64
N CYS A 396 -7.70 -2.16 -14.97
CA CYS A 396 -6.39 -2.14 -15.63
C CYS A 396 -5.66 -0.79 -15.41
N LEU A 397 -6.38 0.33 -15.47
CA LEU A 397 -5.82 1.66 -15.15
C LEU A 397 -5.38 1.75 -13.68
N CYS A 398 -6.17 1.19 -12.76
CA CYS A 398 -5.76 1.07 -11.36
C CYS A 398 -4.51 0.20 -11.20
N ALA A 399 -4.38 -0.89 -11.97
CA ALA A 399 -3.18 -1.71 -11.96
C ALA A 399 -1.95 -0.93 -12.46
N CYS A 400 -2.09 -0.19 -13.56
CA CYS A 400 -1.04 0.70 -14.08
C CYS A 400 -0.64 1.78 -13.08
N SER A 401 -1.62 2.40 -12.41
CA SER A 401 -1.41 3.39 -11.34
C SER A 401 -0.60 2.82 -10.16
N GLN A 402 -0.82 1.56 -9.81
CA GLN A 402 -0.08 0.88 -8.74
C GLN A 402 1.34 0.45 -9.15
N LEU A 403 1.55 0.11 -10.43
CA LEU A 403 2.85 -0.31 -10.96
C LEU A 403 3.71 0.85 -11.49
N GLY A 404 3.11 2.02 -11.74
CA GLY A 404 3.77 3.12 -12.43
C GLY A 404 4.01 2.88 -13.93
N THR A 405 3.26 1.96 -14.56
CA THR A 405 3.45 1.60 -15.98
C THR A 405 2.69 2.53 -16.93
N LEU A 406 3.31 3.69 -17.21
CA LEU A 406 2.73 4.75 -18.05
C LEU A 406 2.41 4.28 -19.47
N ASP A 407 3.27 3.46 -20.06
CA ASP A 407 3.17 2.92 -21.42
C ASP A 407 1.91 2.06 -21.60
N VAL A 408 1.67 1.11 -20.70
CA VAL A 408 0.46 0.28 -20.68
C VAL A 408 -0.77 1.15 -20.42
N GLY A 409 -0.67 2.12 -19.52
CA GLY A 409 -1.74 3.07 -19.23
C GLY A 409 -2.16 3.89 -20.46
N ILE A 410 -1.20 4.40 -21.24
CA ILE A 410 -1.44 5.11 -22.51
C ILE A 410 -2.11 4.18 -23.53
N TRP A 411 -1.63 2.94 -23.64
CA TRP A 411 -2.24 1.95 -24.54
C TRP A 411 -3.71 1.68 -24.17
N ILE A 412 -4.02 1.53 -22.88
CA ILE A 412 -5.40 1.35 -22.39
C ILE A 412 -6.25 2.58 -22.72
N HIS A 413 -5.71 3.79 -22.56
CA HIS A 413 -6.43 5.01 -22.90
C HIS A 413 -6.78 5.08 -24.41
N HIS A 414 -5.83 4.74 -25.29
CA HIS A 414 -6.13 4.64 -26.72
C HIS A 414 -7.12 3.52 -27.06
N TYR A 415 -7.11 2.42 -26.30
CA TYR A 415 -8.13 1.37 -26.45
C TYR A 415 -9.54 1.91 -26.12
N ILE A 416 -9.68 2.68 -25.03
CA ILE A 416 -10.94 3.33 -24.62
C ILE A 416 -11.47 4.23 -25.74
N GLU A 417 -10.60 5.08 -26.31
CA GLU A 417 -10.93 5.98 -27.42
C GLU A 417 -11.35 5.21 -28.67
N ARG A 418 -10.53 4.24 -29.08
CA ARG A 418 -10.76 3.45 -30.31
C ARG A 418 -12.06 2.63 -30.25
N LYS A 419 -12.44 2.17 -29.05
CA LYS A 419 -13.69 1.42 -28.83
C LYS A 419 -14.89 2.31 -28.53
N ASN A 420 -14.73 3.64 -28.54
CA ASN A 420 -15.77 4.61 -28.17
C ASN A 420 -16.45 4.27 -26.83
N LEU A 421 -15.66 3.81 -25.84
CA LEU A 421 -16.19 3.56 -24.51
C LEU A 421 -16.49 4.90 -23.85
N SER A 422 -17.73 5.10 -23.39
CA SER A 422 -18.15 6.37 -22.78
C SER A 422 -17.36 6.64 -21.50
N VAL A 423 -16.57 7.72 -21.51
CA VAL A 423 -15.83 8.21 -20.33
C VAL A 423 -16.78 8.98 -19.43
N ASP A 424 -17.25 8.34 -18.37
CA ASP A 424 -17.95 9.02 -17.29
C ASP A 424 -17.00 9.43 -16.17
N VAL A 425 -17.55 9.99 -15.09
CA VAL A 425 -16.77 10.45 -13.93
C VAL A 425 -15.90 9.32 -13.35
N THR A 426 -16.38 8.08 -13.31
CA THR A 426 -15.62 6.95 -12.74
C THR A 426 -14.44 6.55 -13.60
N LEU A 427 -14.66 6.33 -14.91
CA LEU A 427 -13.56 5.98 -15.82
C LEU A 427 -12.57 7.15 -15.97
N GLY A 428 -13.08 8.37 -16.04
CA GLY A 428 -12.28 9.60 -16.07
C GLY A 428 -11.40 9.76 -14.85
N THR A 429 -11.93 9.50 -13.65
CA THR A 429 -11.15 9.57 -12.41
C THR A 429 -10.03 8.52 -12.39
N ALA A 430 -10.27 7.31 -12.92
CA ALA A 430 -9.24 6.28 -13.04
C ALA A 430 -8.12 6.68 -14.03
N LEU A 431 -8.45 7.35 -15.13
CA LEU A 431 -7.47 7.90 -16.07
C LEU A 431 -6.63 9.01 -15.41
N VAL A 432 -7.27 9.94 -14.70
CA VAL A 432 -6.56 11.00 -13.95
C VAL A 432 -5.62 10.39 -12.91
N ASP A 433 -6.08 9.40 -12.13
CA ASP A 433 -5.26 8.71 -11.13
C ASP A 433 -4.07 7.99 -11.77
N MET A 434 -4.29 7.27 -12.87
CA MET A 434 -3.23 6.56 -13.60
C MET A 434 -2.16 7.53 -14.10
N TYR A 435 -2.53 8.58 -14.83
CA TYR A 435 -1.55 9.54 -15.34
C TYR A 435 -0.80 10.26 -14.21
N ALA A 436 -1.52 10.67 -13.16
CA ALA A 436 -0.91 11.37 -12.03
C ALA A 436 0.09 10.50 -11.27
N LYS A 437 -0.27 9.24 -10.96
CA LYS A 437 0.63 8.30 -10.25
C LYS A 437 1.78 7.79 -11.11
N CYS A 438 1.61 7.75 -12.43
CA CYS A 438 2.68 7.41 -13.37
C CYS A 438 3.59 8.61 -13.73
N GLY A 439 3.45 9.75 -13.03
CA GLY A 439 4.33 10.92 -13.19
C GLY A 439 4.00 11.86 -14.36
N ASN A 440 2.91 11.62 -15.11
CA ASN A 440 2.49 12.49 -16.21
C ASN A 440 1.34 13.41 -15.78
N ILE A 441 1.65 14.36 -14.90
CA ILE A 441 0.67 15.26 -14.29
C ILE A 441 -0.03 16.18 -15.31
N ASP A 442 0.65 16.57 -16.38
CA ASP A 442 0.08 17.42 -17.43
C ASP A 442 -1.07 16.72 -18.15
N ARG A 443 -0.90 15.44 -18.51
CA ARG A 443 -1.97 14.63 -19.10
C ARG A 443 -3.10 14.37 -18.11
N ALA A 444 -2.78 14.17 -16.83
CA ALA A 444 -3.81 14.02 -15.79
C ALA A 444 -4.68 15.29 -15.68
N LEU A 445 -4.07 16.48 -15.72
CA LEU A 445 -4.77 17.76 -15.73
C LEU A 445 -5.62 17.94 -17.00
N GLN A 446 -5.10 17.55 -18.16
CA GLN A 446 -5.86 17.60 -19.41
C GLN A 446 -7.12 16.73 -19.33
N VAL A 447 -6.98 15.45 -18.94
CA VAL A 447 -8.13 14.54 -18.78
C VAL A 447 -9.10 15.10 -17.75
N PHE A 448 -8.59 15.62 -16.63
CA PHE A 448 -9.42 16.26 -15.61
C PHE A 448 -10.24 17.42 -16.19
N GLN A 449 -9.66 18.28 -17.04
CA GLN A 449 -10.34 19.41 -17.67
C GLN A 449 -11.37 19.02 -18.74
N GLU A 450 -11.17 17.88 -19.40
CA GLU A 450 -12.10 17.36 -20.43
C GLU A 450 -13.35 16.70 -19.82
N LEU A 451 -13.36 16.34 -18.53
CA LEU A 451 -14.50 15.69 -17.90
C LEU A 451 -15.74 16.59 -17.79
N PRO A 452 -16.93 16.15 -18.27
CA PRO A 452 -18.15 16.96 -18.25
C PRO A 452 -18.72 17.13 -16.84
N GLN A 453 -18.49 16.15 -15.96
CA GLN A 453 -18.86 16.18 -14.55
C GLN A 453 -17.69 15.72 -13.71
N ARG A 454 -17.53 16.31 -12.53
CA ARG A 454 -16.48 16.00 -11.55
C ARG A 454 -17.13 15.91 -10.19
N ASN A 455 -16.92 14.80 -9.49
CA ASN A 455 -17.37 14.65 -8.11
C ASN A 455 -16.19 14.91 -7.15
N CYS A 456 -16.44 14.88 -5.85
CA CYS A 456 -15.39 15.11 -4.84
C CYS A 456 -14.18 14.20 -5.06
N LEU A 457 -14.39 12.92 -5.40
CA LEU A 457 -13.30 11.97 -5.68
C LEU A 457 -12.39 12.44 -6.83
N THR A 458 -12.95 12.90 -7.95
CA THR A 458 -12.15 13.40 -9.10
C THR A 458 -11.26 14.58 -8.71
N TRP A 459 -11.77 15.50 -7.89
CA TRP A 459 -10.98 16.63 -7.37
C TRP A 459 -9.91 16.17 -6.38
N THR A 460 -10.26 15.25 -5.48
CA THR A 460 -9.29 14.65 -4.54
C THR A 460 -8.15 13.97 -5.29
N THR A 461 -8.45 13.21 -6.36
CA THR A 461 -7.43 12.54 -7.18
C THR A 461 -6.44 13.54 -7.78
N ILE A 462 -6.90 14.67 -8.34
CA ILE A 462 -5.97 15.65 -8.91
C ILE A 462 -5.17 16.41 -7.83
N ILE A 463 -5.78 16.71 -6.68
CA ILE A 463 -5.09 17.34 -5.55
C ILE A 463 -3.96 16.44 -5.03
N CYS A 464 -4.25 15.15 -4.81
CA CYS A 464 -3.24 14.16 -4.43
C CYS A 464 -2.19 13.98 -5.53
N GLY A 465 -2.62 13.91 -6.79
CA GLY A 465 -1.72 13.81 -7.94
C GLY A 465 -0.72 14.95 -8.01
N LEU A 466 -1.19 16.19 -7.88
CA LEU A 466 -0.34 17.38 -7.84
C LEU A 466 0.60 17.35 -6.62
N ALA A 467 0.12 16.93 -5.46
CA ALA A 467 0.92 16.78 -4.25
C ALA A 467 2.08 15.79 -4.44
N PHE A 468 1.82 14.63 -5.06
CA PHE A 468 2.84 13.60 -5.31
C PHE A 468 3.87 14.01 -6.37
N ASN A 469 3.49 14.87 -7.31
CA ASN A 469 4.38 15.38 -8.35
C ASN A 469 5.10 16.68 -7.95
N GLY A 470 5.01 17.10 -6.67
CA GLY A 470 5.70 18.30 -6.16
C GLY A 470 5.03 19.64 -6.48
N ASN A 471 3.85 19.63 -7.10
CA ASN A 471 3.11 20.83 -7.48
C ASN A 471 2.21 21.35 -6.34
N SER A 472 2.82 21.62 -5.18
CA SER A 472 2.10 21.92 -3.92
C SER A 472 1.17 23.14 -4.01
N ARG A 473 1.58 24.19 -4.73
CA ARG A 473 0.75 25.40 -4.88
C ARG A 473 -0.51 25.14 -5.70
N ASP A 474 -0.39 24.37 -6.78
CA ASP A 474 -1.53 23.99 -7.59
C ASP A 474 -2.47 23.08 -6.80
N ALA A 475 -1.94 22.13 -6.03
CA ALA A 475 -2.76 21.29 -5.15
C ALA A 475 -3.60 22.12 -4.17
N ILE A 476 -3.02 23.15 -3.55
CA ILE A 476 -3.76 24.09 -2.67
C ILE A 476 -4.78 24.93 -3.44
N TYR A 477 -4.45 25.35 -4.67
CA TYR A 477 -5.39 26.04 -5.54
C TYR A 477 -6.62 25.17 -5.86
N TYR A 478 -6.41 23.93 -6.30
CA TYR A 478 -7.50 22.99 -6.58
C TYR A 478 -8.29 22.62 -5.31
N PHE A 479 -7.64 22.55 -4.14
CA PHE A 479 -8.33 22.36 -2.86
C PHE A 479 -9.22 23.56 -2.49
N SER A 480 -8.75 24.77 -2.75
CA SER A 480 -9.55 25.98 -2.55
C SER A 480 -10.74 26.04 -3.51
N GLU A 481 -10.53 25.57 -4.75
CA GLU A 481 -11.53 25.53 -5.79
C GLU A 481 -12.67 24.53 -5.50
N ILE A 482 -12.36 23.33 -4.97
CA ILE A 482 -13.39 22.36 -4.58
C ILE A 482 -14.35 22.95 -3.53
N ILE A 483 -13.83 23.76 -2.60
CA ILE A 483 -14.64 24.47 -1.60
C ILE A 483 -15.47 25.58 -2.27
N ARG A 484 -14.88 26.33 -3.19
CA ARG A 484 -15.53 27.46 -3.88
C ARG A 484 -16.75 27.01 -4.70
N ILE A 485 -16.69 25.84 -5.33
CA ILE A 485 -17.80 25.27 -6.11
C ILE A 485 -18.87 24.59 -5.23
N GLY A 486 -18.70 24.60 -3.91
CA GLY A 486 -19.67 24.06 -2.95
C GLY A 486 -19.61 22.54 -2.76
N LEU A 487 -18.56 21.87 -3.24
CA LEU A 487 -18.31 20.47 -2.89
C LEU A 487 -17.65 20.40 -1.51
N MET A 488 -18.07 19.43 -0.70
CA MET A 488 -17.48 19.19 0.62
C MET A 488 -16.22 18.32 0.47
N PRO A 489 -15.03 18.83 0.82
CA PRO A 489 -13.82 18.01 0.90
C PRO A 489 -14.05 16.88 1.91
N ASP A 490 -13.53 15.70 1.60
CA ASP A 490 -13.57 14.55 2.50
C ASP A 490 -12.23 14.36 3.22
N GLU A 491 -12.14 13.31 4.03
CA GLU A 491 -10.91 12.93 4.71
C GLU A 491 -9.72 12.79 3.73
N ILE A 492 -9.95 12.23 2.53
CA ILE A 492 -8.88 11.99 1.57
C ILE A 492 -8.45 13.31 0.90
N SER A 493 -9.38 14.24 0.65
CA SER A 493 -9.06 15.60 0.18
C SER A 493 -8.13 16.31 1.15
N PHE A 494 -8.40 16.21 2.46
CA PHE A 494 -7.56 16.80 3.49
C PHE A 494 -6.19 16.13 3.57
N LEU A 495 -6.12 14.81 3.45
CA LEU A 495 -4.84 14.12 3.33
C LEU A 495 -4.03 14.61 2.12
N GLY A 496 -4.67 14.81 0.97
CA GLY A 496 -4.04 15.32 -0.25
C GLY A 496 -3.45 16.73 -0.07
N VAL A 497 -4.22 17.68 0.49
CA VAL A 497 -3.72 19.05 0.71
C VAL A 497 -2.64 19.11 1.80
N LEU A 498 -2.74 18.28 2.85
CA LEU A 498 -1.70 18.20 3.88
C LEU A 498 -0.41 17.59 3.34
N SER A 499 -0.51 16.57 2.48
CA SER A 499 0.65 16.02 1.76
C SER A 499 1.29 17.07 0.83
N ALA A 500 0.48 17.87 0.13
CA ALA A 500 0.98 19.00 -0.65
C ALA A 500 1.72 20.02 0.22
N CYS A 501 1.18 20.35 1.40
CA CYS A 501 1.84 21.24 2.34
C CYS A 501 3.17 20.64 2.83
N CYS A 502 3.19 19.34 3.15
CA CYS A 502 4.39 18.62 3.56
C CYS A 502 5.50 18.71 2.49
N HIS A 503 5.22 18.28 1.25
CA HIS A 503 6.20 18.31 0.17
C HIS A 503 6.62 19.73 -0.23
N GLY A 504 5.75 20.72 -0.02
CA GLY A 504 6.02 22.13 -0.30
C GLY A 504 6.64 22.92 0.85
N GLY A 505 6.84 22.31 2.04
CA GLY A 505 7.32 22.99 3.24
C GLY A 505 6.37 24.09 3.76
N LEU A 506 5.08 24.02 3.46
CA LEU A 506 4.10 25.08 3.74
C LEU A 506 3.48 24.91 5.14
N VAL A 507 4.28 25.13 6.19
CA VAL A 507 3.90 24.87 7.60
C VAL A 507 2.62 25.59 8.01
N GLU A 508 2.51 26.89 7.71
CA GLU A 508 1.34 27.71 8.12
C GLU A 508 0.05 27.27 7.44
N GLU A 509 0.10 26.97 6.14
CA GLU A 509 -1.06 26.44 5.41
C GLU A 509 -1.43 25.04 5.91
N GLY A 510 -0.44 24.19 6.20
CA GLY A 510 -0.67 22.87 6.81
C GLY A 510 -1.41 22.96 8.15
N ARG A 511 -0.96 23.82 9.06
CA ARG A 511 -1.63 24.05 10.37
C ARG A 511 -3.06 24.57 10.19
N LYS A 512 -3.25 25.51 9.27
CA LYS A 512 -4.56 26.08 8.93
C LYS A 512 -5.52 25.01 8.42
N TYR A 513 -5.12 24.19 7.44
CA TYR A 513 -6.00 23.14 6.92
C TYR A 513 -6.27 22.03 7.94
N PHE A 514 -5.26 21.64 8.72
CA PHE A 514 -5.43 20.66 9.80
C PHE A 514 -6.45 21.13 10.85
N SER A 515 -6.43 22.40 11.23
CA SER A 515 -7.41 23.00 12.14
C SER A 515 -8.81 23.11 11.52
N GLN A 516 -8.91 23.51 10.24
CA GLN A 516 -10.18 23.64 9.53
C GLN A 516 -10.91 22.30 9.36
N MET A 517 -10.16 21.20 9.22
CA MET A 517 -10.70 19.85 9.10
C MET A 517 -11.73 19.56 10.21
N SER A 518 -11.38 19.79 11.47
CA SER A 518 -12.28 19.64 12.62
C SER A 518 -13.26 20.80 12.77
N SER A 519 -12.75 22.04 12.75
CA SER A 519 -13.53 23.23 13.15
C SER A 519 -14.59 23.66 12.13
N LYS A 520 -14.34 23.46 10.84
CA LYS A 520 -15.22 23.91 9.75
C LYS A 520 -15.94 22.77 9.05
N PHE A 521 -15.29 21.62 8.90
CA PHE A 521 -15.84 20.50 8.14
C PHE A 521 -16.32 19.32 9.01
N ASN A 522 -16.10 19.39 10.33
CA ASN A 522 -16.48 18.34 11.28
C ASN A 522 -15.92 16.96 10.89
N ILE A 523 -14.70 16.94 10.36
CA ILE A 523 -13.96 15.72 9.99
C ILE A 523 -12.87 15.52 11.04
N PHE A 524 -12.86 14.36 11.69
CA PHE A 524 -11.86 14.06 12.71
C PHE A 524 -10.55 13.58 12.08
N PRO A 525 -9.38 14.14 12.45
CA PRO A 525 -8.08 13.66 12.00
C PRO A 525 -7.86 12.17 12.31
N LYS A 526 -7.14 11.49 11.42
CA LYS A 526 -6.80 10.06 11.48
C LYS A 526 -5.28 9.90 11.47
N PHE A 527 -4.76 8.71 11.73
CA PHE A 527 -3.32 8.42 11.75
C PHE A 527 -2.54 9.05 10.59
N LYS A 528 -3.05 8.91 9.36
CA LYS A 528 -2.40 9.49 8.17
C LYS A 528 -2.34 11.02 8.18
N HIS A 529 -3.36 11.70 8.71
CA HIS A 529 -3.36 13.16 8.84
C HIS A 529 -2.30 13.63 9.85
N TYR A 530 -2.20 12.95 10.98
CA TYR A 530 -1.15 13.21 11.98
C TYR A 530 0.25 12.91 11.42
N SER A 531 0.42 11.80 10.72
CA SER A 531 1.69 11.45 10.07
C SER A 531 2.15 12.53 9.08
N CYS A 532 1.25 13.05 8.23
CA CYS A 532 1.58 14.16 7.33
C CYS A 532 1.95 15.45 8.08
N MET A 533 1.30 15.76 9.20
CA MET A 533 1.65 16.93 10.00
C MET A 533 2.98 16.78 10.73
N VAL A 534 3.26 15.61 11.29
CA VAL A 534 4.56 15.30 11.91
C VAL A 534 5.68 15.34 10.87
N ASP A 535 5.46 14.78 9.68
CA ASP A 535 6.43 14.85 8.57
C ASP A 535 6.66 16.31 8.12
N LEU A 536 5.59 17.11 7.98
CA LEU A 536 5.70 18.54 7.64
C LEU A 536 6.50 19.33 8.68
N LEU A 537 6.15 19.19 9.96
CA LEU A 537 6.86 19.87 11.05
C LEU A 537 8.30 19.39 11.17
N GLY A 538 8.51 18.08 11.06
CA GLY A 538 9.81 17.45 11.11
C GLY A 538 10.73 17.94 10.00
N ARG A 539 10.28 17.94 8.75
CA ARG A 539 11.06 18.46 7.61
C ARG A 539 11.40 19.94 7.77
N ALA A 540 10.48 20.73 8.32
CA ALA A 540 10.70 22.15 8.58
C ALA A 540 11.58 22.43 9.82
N GLY A 541 12.00 21.40 10.56
CA GLY A 541 12.87 21.54 11.74
C GLY A 541 12.13 21.86 13.04
N HIS A 542 10.81 21.89 13.04
CA HIS A 542 9.98 22.09 14.23
C HIS A 542 9.78 20.77 15.00
N LEU A 543 10.88 20.19 15.48
CA LEU A 543 10.89 18.85 16.08
C LEU A 543 10.13 18.77 17.40
N GLU A 544 10.22 19.81 18.23
CA GLU A 544 9.52 19.89 19.51
C GLU A 544 8.01 19.95 19.29
N ASP A 545 7.55 20.77 18.33
CA ASP A 545 6.13 20.85 17.95
C ASP A 545 5.63 19.52 17.38
N ALA A 546 6.48 18.81 16.63
CA ALA A 546 6.16 17.50 16.08
C ALA A 546 6.01 16.46 17.20
N GLU A 547 6.92 16.44 18.18
CA GLU A 547 6.83 15.55 19.36
C GLU A 547 5.61 15.91 20.23
N GLU A 548 5.31 17.19 20.42
CA GLU A 548 4.12 17.64 21.15
C GLU A 548 2.83 17.20 20.45
N LEU A 549 2.77 17.28 19.12
CA LEU A 549 1.63 16.80 18.34
C LEU A 549 1.38 15.30 18.55
N ILE A 550 2.44 14.49 18.62
CA ILE A 550 2.36 13.06 18.93
C ILE A 550 1.89 12.79 20.35
N ARG A 551 2.24 13.65 21.32
CA ARG A 551 1.76 13.48 22.71
C ARG A 551 0.28 13.85 22.87
N ASN A 552 -0.20 14.81 22.08
CA ASN A 552 -1.55 15.36 22.20
C ASN A 552 -2.58 14.70 21.28
N MET A 553 -2.18 13.77 20.41
CA MET A 553 -3.14 13.06 19.54
C MET A 553 -4.07 12.14 20.35
N PRO A 554 -5.36 12.03 19.98
CA PRO A 554 -6.37 11.26 20.73
C PRO A 554 -6.26 9.75 20.51
N ILE A 555 -5.30 9.30 19.70
CA ILE A 555 -5.09 7.91 19.26
C ILE A 555 -3.61 7.59 19.44
N GLU A 556 -3.25 6.35 19.77
CA GLU A 556 -1.85 5.96 19.98
C GLU A 556 -1.08 5.97 18.64
N ALA A 557 0.03 6.70 18.56
CA ALA A 557 0.81 6.82 17.33
C ALA A 557 1.28 5.46 16.79
N ASP A 558 1.25 5.29 15.47
CA ASP A 558 1.75 4.08 14.79
C ASP A 558 3.20 4.26 14.33
N ALA A 559 3.77 3.19 13.75
CA ALA A 559 5.15 3.19 13.27
C ALA A 559 5.41 4.28 12.19
N ALA A 560 4.40 4.67 11.41
CA ALA A 560 4.57 5.70 10.38
C ALA A 560 4.77 7.09 11.00
N VAL A 561 4.01 7.42 12.05
CA VAL A 561 4.14 8.71 12.76
C VAL A 561 5.49 8.80 13.48
N TRP A 562 5.88 7.76 14.22
CA TRP A 562 7.19 7.74 14.88
C TRP A 562 8.36 7.70 13.90
N GLY A 563 8.20 7.00 12.77
CA GLY A 563 9.18 6.95 11.68
C GLY A 563 9.42 8.33 11.06
N ALA A 564 8.36 9.10 10.82
CA ALA A 564 8.46 10.47 10.31
C ALA A 564 9.24 11.39 11.28
N LEU A 565 8.94 11.32 12.58
CA LEU A 565 9.69 12.09 13.58
C LEU A 565 11.15 11.64 13.67
N PHE A 566 11.39 10.33 13.72
CA PHE A 566 12.73 9.77 13.83
C PHE A 566 13.62 10.17 12.65
N PHE A 567 13.08 10.09 11.43
CA PHE A 567 13.78 10.53 10.23
C PHE A 567 14.10 12.03 10.28
N ALA A 568 13.13 12.86 10.66
CA ALA A 568 13.33 14.30 10.81
C ALA A 568 14.40 14.64 11.85
N CYS A 569 14.41 13.95 13.00
CA CYS A 569 15.45 14.12 14.01
C CYS A 569 16.84 13.76 13.50
N ARG A 570 16.96 12.75 12.61
CA ARG A 570 18.23 12.40 11.98
C ARG A 570 18.71 13.51 11.04
N VAL A 571 17.82 13.98 10.16
CA VAL A 571 18.12 15.07 9.22
C VAL A 571 18.57 16.35 9.93
N HIS A 572 17.94 16.68 11.06
CA HIS A 572 18.26 17.88 11.84
C HIS A 572 19.26 17.65 12.99
N GLY A 573 19.84 16.45 13.12
CA GLY A 573 20.85 16.13 14.13
C GLY A 573 20.36 16.15 15.60
N ASN A 574 19.05 16.05 15.85
CA ASN A 574 18.50 16.05 17.21
C ASN A 574 18.45 14.61 17.78
N VAL A 575 19.58 14.20 18.35
CA VAL A 575 19.75 12.84 18.90
C VAL A 575 18.76 12.53 20.03
N LEU A 576 18.41 13.51 20.87
CA LEU A 576 17.57 13.29 22.05
C LEU A 576 16.12 12.90 21.69
N ILE A 577 15.50 13.63 20.76
CA ILE A 577 14.15 13.30 20.27
C ILE A 577 14.24 12.06 19.36
N GLY A 578 15.30 11.95 18.56
CA GLY A 578 15.54 10.82 17.66
C GLY A 578 15.63 9.48 18.39
N GLU A 579 16.39 9.41 19.49
CA GLU A 579 16.50 8.21 20.33
C GLU A 579 15.12 7.78 20.89
N ARG A 580 14.33 8.73 21.41
CA ARG A 580 12.98 8.42 21.92
C ARG A 580 12.07 7.86 20.83
N ALA A 581 12.09 8.47 19.64
CA ALA A 581 11.29 8.01 18.51
C ALA A 581 11.74 6.63 18.01
N ALA A 582 13.05 6.38 17.93
CA ALA A 582 13.61 5.08 17.56
C ALA A 582 13.25 3.99 18.56
N MET A 583 13.35 4.26 19.86
CA MET A 583 12.99 3.29 20.90
C MET A 583 11.51 2.92 20.83
N LYS A 584 10.63 3.89 20.53
CA LYS A 584 9.21 3.61 20.27
C LYS A 584 8.99 2.71 19.06
N LEU A 585 9.72 2.92 17.97
CA LEU A 585 9.69 2.03 16.79
C LEU A 585 10.14 0.61 17.12
N LEU A 586 11.22 0.47 17.91
CA LEU A 586 11.75 -0.83 18.34
C LEU A 586 10.88 -1.56 19.38
N GLU A 587 10.04 -0.83 20.12
CA GLU A 587 8.97 -1.41 20.96
C GLU A 587 7.82 -1.95 20.10
N MET A 588 7.50 -1.27 18.99
CA MET A 588 6.40 -1.65 18.09
C MET A 588 6.77 -2.81 17.16
N ASP A 589 7.94 -2.75 16.52
CA ASP A 589 8.47 -3.82 15.68
C ASP A 589 9.93 -4.13 16.03
N PRO A 590 10.14 -5.09 16.96
CA PRO A 590 11.48 -5.53 17.35
C PRO A 590 12.27 -6.23 16.23
N GLN A 591 11.63 -6.61 15.11
CA GLN A 591 12.25 -7.38 14.03
C GLN A 591 12.67 -6.49 12.84
N ASP A 592 12.34 -5.20 12.88
CA ASP A 592 12.74 -4.26 11.84
C ASP A 592 14.23 -3.91 11.94
N SER A 593 15.03 -4.60 11.13
CA SER A 593 16.48 -4.36 10.98
C SER A 593 16.82 -2.91 10.63
N GLY A 594 15.94 -2.20 9.92
CA GLY A 594 16.14 -0.82 9.49
C GLY A 594 16.21 0.13 10.67
N ASN A 595 15.32 0.00 11.66
CA ASN A 595 15.28 0.89 12.81
C ASN A 595 16.57 0.80 13.66
N TYR A 596 17.13 -0.39 13.82
CA TYR A 596 18.43 -0.58 14.49
C TYR A 596 19.58 0.08 13.74
N VAL A 597 19.64 -0.16 12.42
CA VAL A 597 20.70 0.37 11.56
C VAL A 597 20.64 1.90 11.54
N LEU A 598 19.45 2.48 11.42
CA LEU A 598 19.26 3.93 11.42
C LEU A 598 19.59 4.57 12.78
N LEU A 599 19.25 3.91 13.89
CA LEU A 599 19.60 4.39 15.23
C LEU A 599 21.11 4.35 15.47
N ALA A 600 21.77 3.26 15.05
CA ALA A 600 23.23 3.16 15.11
C ALA A 600 23.92 4.21 14.23
N SER A 601 23.38 4.49 13.03
CA SER A 601 23.88 5.56 12.15
C SER A 601 23.79 6.92 12.80
N MET A 602 22.61 7.26 13.37
CA MET A 602 22.40 8.53 14.08
C MET A 602 23.40 8.72 15.23
N TYR A 603 23.65 7.68 16.01
CA TYR A 603 24.66 7.74 17.07
C TYR A 603 26.08 7.90 16.53
N SER A 604 26.43 7.19 15.46
CA SER A 604 27.74 7.33 14.80
C SER A 604 27.95 8.74 14.27
N GLU A 605 26.96 9.32 13.57
CA GLU A 605 26.99 10.71 13.08
C GLU A 605 27.16 11.72 14.23
N ALA A 606 26.59 11.43 15.40
CA ALA A 606 26.75 12.23 16.62
C ALA A 606 28.02 11.91 17.45
N LYS A 607 28.90 11.04 16.96
CA LYS A 607 30.13 10.57 17.64
C LYS A 607 29.87 9.87 18.99
N MET A 608 28.69 9.27 19.14
CA MET A 608 28.24 8.49 20.30
C MET A 608 28.50 6.99 20.07
N TRP A 609 29.78 6.63 19.95
CA TRP A 609 30.20 5.30 19.49
C TRP A 609 29.79 4.15 20.42
N LYS A 610 29.69 4.41 21.73
CA LYS A 610 29.26 3.41 22.72
C LYS A 610 27.80 3.04 22.51
N GLU A 611 26.95 4.04 22.28
CA GLU A 611 25.53 3.91 22.03
C GLU A 611 25.27 3.27 20.66
N ALA A 612 26.05 3.62 19.63
CA ALA A 612 26.02 2.95 18.32
C ALA A 612 26.33 1.45 18.43
N ARG A 613 27.38 1.08 19.19
CA ARG A 613 27.70 -0.34 19.49
C ARG A 613 26.58 -1.02 20.28
N SER A 614 25.97 -0.33 21.24
CA SER A 614 24.82 -0.85 21.99
C SER A 614 23.62 -1.15 21.10
N ALA A 615 23.29 -0.27 20.15
CA ALA A 615 22.20 -0.48 19.20
C ALA A 615 22.46 -1.71 18.29
N ARG A 616 23.70 -1.87 17.79
CA ARG A 616 24.11 -3.05 17.00
C ARG A 616 24.13 -4.34 17.84
N LYS A 617 24.54 -4.26 19.11
CA LYS A 617 24.50 -5.38 20.04
C LYS A 617 23.05 -5.81 20.30
N LEU A 618 22.15 -4.86 20.56
CA LEU A 618 20.72 -5.12 20.76
C LEU A 618 20.07 -5.78 19.53
N MET A 619 20.47 -5.38 18.33
CA MET A 619 20.06 -6.01 17.07
C MET A 619 20.48 -7.49 17.01
N LYS A 620 21.75 -7.79 17.32
CA LYS A 620 22.28 -9.16 17.37
C LYS A 620 21.64 -10.02 18.46
N GLU A 621 21.46 -9.48 19.66
CA GLU A 621 20.84 -10.18 20.80
C GLU A 621 19.38 -10.57 20.51
N ARG A 622 18.69 -9.80 19.67
CA ARG A 622 17.32 -10.09 19.22
C ARG A 622 17.27 -10.99 17.98
N GLY A 623 18.41 -11.43 17.46
CA GLY A 623 18.51 -12.31 16.29
C GLY A 623 18.07 -11.63 14.99
N VAL A 624 18.20 -10.31 14.90
CA VAL A 624 17.82 -9.55 13.70
C VAL A 624 19.03 -9.37 12.80
N ASP A 625 18.96 -9.90 11.58
CA ASP A 625 20.01 -9.72 10.58
C ASP A 625 19.75 -8.49 9.71
N LYS A 626 20.84 -7.88 9.21
CA LYS A 626 20.73 -6.78 8.24
C LYS A 626 20.25 -7.34 6.90
N LEU A 627 19.05 -6.94 6.48
CA LEU A 627 18.55 -7.30 5.16
C LEU A 627 19.34 -6.53 4.07
N PRO A 628 19.87 -7.21 3.05
CA PRO A 628 20.48 -6.53 1.91
C PRO A 628 19.41 -5.74 1.14
N GLY A 629 19.71 -4.50 0.77
CA GLY A 629 18.82 -3.69 -0.04
C GLY A 629 18.65 -4.30 -1.44
N CYS A 630 17.43 -4.26 -1.98
CA CYS A 630 17.15 -4.63 -3.37
C CYS A 630 16.42 -3.50 -4.10
N SER A 631 16.66 -3.39 -5.40
CA SER A 631 15.92 -2.53 -6.33
C SER A 631 15.59 -3.34 -7.58
N SER A 632 14.52 -3.00 -8.29
CA SER A 632 14.16 -3.71 -9.51
C SER A 632 13.64 -2.77 -10.60
N ILE A 633 13.87 -3.13 -11.85
CA ILE A 633 13.40 -2.41 -13.03
C ILE A 633 12.82 -3.39 -14.05
N GLU A 634 11.74 -3.00 -14.72
CA GLU A 634 11.17 -3.77 -15.83
C GLU A 634 11.63 -3.18 -17.17
N ILE A 635 12.35 -3.98 -17.97
CA ILE A 635 12.80 -3.61 -19.31
C ILE A 635 12.22 -4.64 -20.28
N ASN A 636 11.41 -4.17 -21.24
CA ASN A 636 10.78 -5.01 -22.27
C ASN A 636 9.99 -6.22 -21.71
N GLY A 637 9.34 -6.06 -20.55
CA GLY A 637 8.56 -7.12 -19.90
C GLY A 637 9.35 -8.07 -19.00
N ILE A 638 10.67 -7.87 -18.87
CA ILE A 638 11.56 -8.65 -17.99
C ILE A 638 11.92 -7.79 -16.78
N VAL A 639 11.68 -8.31 -15.57
CA VAL A 639 12.06 -7.63 -14.34
C VAL A 639 13.48 -8.04 -13.99
N HIS A 640 14.36 -7.06 -13.88
CA HIS A 640 15.75 -7.19 -13.46
C HIS A 640 15.85 -6.71 -12.02
N GLU A 641 16.24 -7.60 -11.11
CA GLU A 641 16.44 -7.29 -9.70
C GLU A 641 17.94 -7.08 -9.44
N PHE A 642 18.27 -6.05 -8.66
CA PHE A 642 19.62 -5.66 -8.27
C PHE A 642 19.68 -5.66 -6.74
N VAL A 643 20.49 -6.54 -6.19
CA VAL A 643 20.76 -6.61 -4.75
C VAL A 643 22.09 -5.90 -4.47
N VAL A 644 22.22 -5.27 -3.29
CA VAL A 644 23.49 -4.64 -2.87
C VAL A 644 24.64 -5.65 -2.98
N LYS A 645 25.68 -5.32 -3.76
CA LYS A 645 26.85 -6.14 -4.14
C LYS A 645 26.61 -7.25 -5.19
N ASP A 646 25.45 -7.28 -5.83
CA ASP A 646 25.17 -8.22 -6.91
C ASP A 646 25.78 -7.78 -8.24
N ALA A 647 26.41 -8.72 -8.96
CA ALA A 647 26.94 -8.54 -10.32
C ALA A 647 26.36 -9.58 -11.32
N LEU A 648 25.33 -10.33 -10.92
CA LEU A 648 24.73 -11.42 -11.69
C LEU A 648 23.98 -10.95 -12.94
N HIS A 649 23.73 -9.65 -13.09
CA HIS A 649 23.08 -9.11 -14.29
C HIS A 649 23.97 -9.31 -15.54
N PRO A 650 23.45 -9.85 -16.66
CA PRO A 650 24.24 -10.10 -17.87
C PRO A 650 24.95 -8.87 -18.44
N GLU A 651 24.38 -7.69 -18.23
CA GLU A 651 24.93 -6.40 -18.67
C GLU A 651 25.50 -5.57 -17.49
N SER A 652 25.86 -6.20 -16.37
CA SER A 652 26.32 -5.50 -15.16
C SER A 652 27.48 -4.54 -15.45
N GLU A 653 28.45 -4.95 -16.28
CA GLU A 653 29.58 -4.12 -16.69
C GLU A 653 29.15 -2.82 -17.37
N MET A 654 28.25 -2.90 -18.36
CA MET A 654 27.71 -1.73 -19.07
C MET A 654 26.89 -0.81 -18.16
N ILE A 655 26.12 -1.40 -17.23
CA ILE A 655 25.33 -0.65 -16.25
C ILE A 655 26.25 0.15 -15.33
N TYR A 656 27.30 -0.49 -14.79
CA TYR A 656 28.28 0.20 -13.93
C TYR A 656 29.09 1.25 -14.68
N GLU A 657 29.48 1.01 -15.93
CA GLU A 657 30.12 2.03 -16.78
C GLU A 657 29.19 3.24 -17.02
N SER A 658 27.91 2.99 -17.28
CA SER A 658 26.91 4.04 -17.46
C SER A 658 26.68 4.83 -16.16
N LEU A 659 26.65 4.14 -15.02
CA LEU A 659 26.53 4.77 -13.70
C LEU A 659 27.72 5.69 -13.43
N ILE A 660 28.96 5.22 -13.69
CA ILE A 660 30.17 6.02 -13.56
C ILE A 660 30.14 7.24 -14.49
N SER A 661 29.68 7.09 -15.73
CA SER A 661 29.51 8.20 -16.67
C SER A 661 28.50 9.23 -16.17
N LEU A 662 27.37 8.79 -15.62
CA LEU A 662 26.34 9.66 -15.06
C LEU A 662 26.83 10.39 -13.80
N THR A 663 27.54 9.71 -12.91
CA THR A 663 28.15 10.32 -11.71
C THR A 663 29.13 11.43 -12.11
N LYS A 664 30.00 11.17 -13.10
CA LYS A 664 30.91 12.20 -13.63
C LYS A 664 30.17 13.40 -14.23
N GLN A 665 29.06 13.17 -14.93
CA GLN A 665 28.24 14.26 -15.49
C GLN A 665 27.56 15.09 -14.39
N LEU A 666 27.10 14.46 -13.31
CA LEU A 666 26.51 15.14 -12.15
C LEU A 666 27.55 15.98 -11.39
N GLU A 667 28.76 15.44 -11.19
CA GLU A 667 29.89 16.19 -10.61
C GLU A 667 30.27 17.42 -11.45
N LEU A 668 30.22 17.31 -12.78
CA LEU A 668 30.48 18.42 -13.71
C LEU A 668 29.40 19.51 -13.66
N LEU A 669 28.16 19.17 -13.32
CA LEU A 669 27.05 20.12 -13.20
C LEU A 669 27.08 20.93 -11.89
N GLU A 670 27.61 20.35 -10.81
CA GLU A 670 27.77 21.07 -9.53
C GLU A 670 28.84 22.17 -9.56
N VAL A 671 29.77 22.15 -10.53
CA VAL A 671 30.85 23.16 -10.65
C VAL A 671 30.41 24.43 -11.42
N THR A 672 29.22 24.46 -12.04
CA THR A 672 28.85 25.56 -12.97
C THR A 672 27.64 26.42 -12.58
N SER A 673 27.01 26.25 -11.41
CA SER A 673 25.90 27.12 -11.00
C SER A 673 26.14 27.82 -9.65
N THR A 674 26.40 29.13 -9.73
CA THR A 674 26.25 30.07 -8.60
C THR A 674 24.79 30.54 -8.55
N VAL A 675 23.98 29.91 -7.69
CA VAL A 675 22.66 30.42 -7.25
C VAL A 675 22.52 30.20 -5.74
N PRO A 676 21.95 31.14 -4.95
CA PRO A 676 21.97 31.07 -3.49
C PRO A 676 20.97 30.05 -2.92
N ALA A 677 21.48 29.25 -1.99
CA ALA A 677 20.84 28.40 -0.97
C ALA A 677 19.29 28.37 -0.90
N SER A 678 18.72 27.22 -1.26
CA SER A 678 17.75 26.47 -0.44
C SER A 678 17.55 25.10 -1.07
N GLY A 679 18.49 24.19 -0.81
CA GLY A 679 18.49 22.85 -1.42
C GLY A 679 19.67 22.00 -0.98
N ASP A 680 19.96 21.94 0.31
CA ASP A 680 21.03 21.10 0.90
C ASP A 680 20.65 19.60 0.94
N ASN A 681 20.08 19.05 -0.13
CA ASN A 681 19.65 17.65 -0.18
C ASN A 681 20.17 16.84 -1.37
N LEU A 682 21.02 17.40 -2.24
CA LEU A 682 21.76 16.60 -3.23
C LEU A 682 23.19 16.24 -2.76
N SER A 683 23.83 17.09 -1.96
CA SER A 683 25.19 16.85 -1.44
C SER A 683 25.25 15.84 -0.28
N PHE A 684 24.12 15.45 0.30
CA PHE A 684 24.05 14.49 1.41
C PHE A 684 24.04 13.03 0.95
N TRP A 685 23.60 12.74 -0.27
CA TRP A 685 23.60 11.38 -0.83
C TRP A 685 24.89 10.99 -1.57
N LEU A 686 25.79 11.95 -1.81
CA LEU A 686 27.03 11.75 -2.58
C LEU A 686 28.31 12.01 -1.77
N ARG A 687 28.24 12.13 -0.43
CA ARG A 687 29.43 12.15 0.43
C ARG A 687 29.36 11.06 1.49
N SER A 688 29.70 9.83 1.10
CA SER A 688 30.51 8.97 1.96
C SER A 688 31.96 9.46 1.87
N PRO A 689 32.63 9.82 2.97
CA PRO A 689 34.03 10.25 2.94
C PRO A 689 35.00 9.06 2.87
N GLU A 690 34.84 8.15 1.89
CA GLU A 690 35.81 7.04 1.70
C GLU A 690 36.18 6.70 0.24
N GLU A 691 35.54 7.27 -0.80
CA GLU A 691 35.77 6.80 -2.19
C GLU A 691 36.67 7.69 -3.07
N ALA A 692 37.25 8.78 -2.55
CA ALA A 692 38.02 9.71 -3.37
C ALA A 692 39.51 9.33 -3.62
N ASP A 693 40.06 8.29 -2.99
CA ASP A 693 41.50 7.98 -3.12
C ASP A 693 41.83 6.62 -3.78
N MET A 694 40.84 5.94 -4.37
CA MET A 694 41.02 4.54 -4.84
C MET A 694 40.93 4.34 -6.36
N THR A 695 41.00 5.40 -7.18
CA THR A 695 40.87 5.31 -8.65
C THR A 695 42.19 5.37 -9.44
N SER A 696 43.36 5.27 -8.80
CA SER A 696 44.66 5.24 -9.51
C SER A 696 45.44 3.92 -9.48
N TYR A 697 44.92 2.84 -8.87
CA TYR A 697 45.67 1.57 -8.72
C TYR A 697 44.96 0.33 -9.30
N LYS A 698 44.21 0.48 -10.40
CA LYS A 698 43.56 -0.66 -11.10
C LYS A 698 44.43 -1.33 -12.18
N GLU A 699 45.74 -1.22 -12.09
CA GLU A 699 46.67 -1.97 -12.94
C GLU A 699 47.80 -2.57 -12.11
N ASN A 700 47.55 -3.67 -11.37
CA ASN A 700 48.59 -4.65 -11.05
C ASN A 700 47.98 -5.98 -10.54
N ARG A 701 48.60 -7.09 -10.92
CA ARG A 701 48.09 -8.48 -10.99
C ARG A 701 47.76 -9.22 -9.66
N THR A 702 47.29 -8.56 -8.60
CA THR A 702 47.02 -9.23 -7.29
C THR A 702 45.54 -9.36 -6.91
N ALA A 703 44.59 -8.82 -7.69
CA ALA A 703 43.17 -8.80 -7.34
C ALA A 703 42.37 -10.10 -7.66
N GLN A 704 42.99 -11.28 -7.72
CA GLN A 704 42.28 -12.55 -8.00
C GLN A 704 42.79 -13.74 -7.17
N ILE A 705 43.11 -13.55 -5.87
CA ILE A 705 43.29 -14.73 -5.00
C ILE A 705 41.90 -15.36 -4.78
N ARG A 706 41.70 -16.56 -5.34
CA ARG A 706 40.47 -17.33 -5.16
C ARG A 706 40.52 -18.05 -3.81
N LEU A 707 39.75 -17.55 -2.85
CA LEU A 707 39.54 -18.26 -1.58
C LEU A 707 38.70 -19.52 -1.84
N VAL A 708 39.07 -20.61 -1.17
CA VAL A 708 38.43 -21.93 -1.30
C VAL A 708 37.16 -22.04 -0.44
N SER A 709 36.24 -22.95 -0.78
CA SER A 709 34.93 -23.07 -0.11
C SER A 709 34.96 -23.41 1.39
N SER A 710 36.10 -23.88 1.89
CA SER A 710 36.36 -24.17 3.32
C SER A 710 36.66 -22.92 4.16
N HIS A 711 36.70 -21.74 3.54
CA HIS A 711 37.06 -20.49 4.18
C HIS A 711 36.10 -20.05 5.30
N ASN A 712 34.86 -20.57 5.33
CA ASN A 712 33.89 -20.34 6.40
C ASN A 712 34.36 -20.83 7.80
N GLU A 713 35.46 -21.59 7.87
CA GLU A 713 36.05 -22.13 9.11
C GLU A 713 37.15 -21.23 9.73
N VAL A 714 37.52 -20.11 9.08
CA VAL A 714 38.56 -19.16 9.51
C VAL A 714 38.12 -17.70 9.27
N TYR A 715 38.81 -16.71 9.86
CA TYR A 715 38.51 -15.30 9.59
C TYR A 715 38.75 -14.92 8.13
N GLU A 716 37.81 -14.19 7.53
CA GLU A 716 37.95 -13.68 6.17
C GLU A 716 39.03 -12.60 6.07
N PRO A 717 39.82 -12.52 4.97
CA PRO A 717 40.70 -11.38 4.75
C PRO A 717 39.86 -10.11 4.80
N CYS A 718 40.20 -9.24 5.73
CA CYS A 718 39.54 -7.95 5.90
C CYS A 718 40.53 -6.81 5.63
N ASP A 719 40.13 -5.58 5.94
CA ASP A 719 40.84 -4.36 5.54
C ASP A 719 42.32 -4.33 5.95
N ASP A 720 42.69 -5.05 7.02
CA ASP A 720 44.05 -5.18 7.52
C ASP A 720 44.96 -6.06 6.65
N SER A 721 44.41 -7.19 6.18
CA SER A 721 45.06 -8.16 5.30
C SER A 721 45.26 -7.51 3.94
N PHE A 722 44.27 -6.75 3.47
CA PHE A 722 44.38 -5.95 2.25
C PHE A 722 45.40 -4.81 2.41
N ALA A 723 45.36 -4.05 3.51
CA ALA A 723 46.34 -2.99 3.76
C ALA A 723 47.77 -3.52 3.86
N LEU A 724 47.97 -4.70 4.46
CA LEU A 724 49.28 -5.35 4.53
C LEU A 724 49.79 -5.77 3.14
N VAL A 725 48.93 -6.33 2.30
CA VAL A 725 49.29 -6.66 0.91
C VAL A 725 49.55 -5.40 0.08
N ASP A 726 48.76 -4.35 0.27
CA ASP A 726 48.99 -3.06 -0.39
C ASP A 726 50.35 -2.46 0.00
N ALA A 727 50.78 -2.65 1.26
CA ALA A 727 52.09 -2.21 1.71
C ALA A 727 53.22 -3.01 1.05
N LEU A 728 53.05 -4.33 0.90
CA LEU A 728 53.99 -5.19 0.17
C LEU A 728 54.05 -4.81 -1.33
N LEU A 729 52.90 -4.46 -1.93
CA LEU A 729 52.83 -4.00 -3.32
C LEU A 729 53.47 -2.63 -3.50
N ALA A 730 53.24 -1.70 -2.57
CA ALA A 730 53.86 -0.38 -2.56
C ALA A 730 55.39 -0.49 -2.42
N ASP A 731 55.89 -1.52 -1.71
CA ASP A 731 57.32 -1.77 -1.52
C ASP A 731 57.91 -2.83 -2.49
N ARG A 732 57.16 -3.18 -3.54
CA ARG A 732 57.50 -4.27 -4.48
C ARG A 732 58.87 -4.12 -5.12
N THR A 733 59.25 -2.93 -5.56
CA THR A 733 60.55 -2.69 -6.22
C THR A 733 61.69 -3.02 -5.26
N ASN A 734 61.59 -2.55 -4.02
CA ASN A 734 62.59 -2.79 -2.99
C ASN A 734 62.63 -4.27 -2.58
N LEU A 735 61.47 -4.95 -2.47
CA LEU A 735 61.41 -6.39 -2.22
C LEU A 735 62.07 -7.22 -3.33
N LEU A 736 61.87 -6.84 -4.60
CA LEU A 736 62.47 -7.52 -5.74
C LEU A 736 63.99 -7.32 -5.84
N GLU A 737 64.48 -6.14 -5.44
CA GLU A 737 65.92 -5.84 -5.33
C GLU A 737 66.56 -6.51 -4.11
N HIS A 738 65.82 -6.64 -3.01
CA HIS A 738 66.27 -7.28 -1.78
C HIS A 738 66.64 -8.76 -1.96
N CYS A 739 66.03 -9.42 -2.95
CA CYS A 739 66.26 -10.83 -3.28
C CYS A 739 66.19 -11.75 -2.05
N PRO A 740 65.04 -11.80 -1.36
CA PRO A 740 64.87 -12.66 -0.19
C PRO A 740 64.99 -14.13 -0.60
N THR A 741 65.64 -14.93 0.25
CA THR A 741 65.78 -16.38 0.08
C THR A 741 64.87 -17.17 1.02
N MET A 742 64.41 -16.53 2.09
CA MET A 742 63.47 -17.10 3.06
C MET A 742 62.45 -16.05 3.51
N CYS A 743 61.17 -16.36 3.32
CA CYS A 743 60.05 -15.52 3.73
C CYS A 743 59.19 -16.26 4.75
N MET A 744 58.74 -15.56 5.79
CA MET A 744 57.93 -16.15 6.86
C MET A 744 56.70 -15.31 7.15
N GLU A 745 55.51 -15.92 7.18
CA GLU A 745 54.30 -15.33 7.75
C GLU A 745 54.00 -15.92 9.13
N ILE A 746 53.67 -15.06 10.09
CA ILE A 746 53.16 -15.45 11.42
C ILE A 746 51.70 -15.06 11.52
N GLY A 747 50.83 -16.06 11.70
CA GLY A 747 49.37 -15.91 11.73
C GLY A 747 48.75 -15.94 10.34
N CYS A 748 48.95 -17.02 9.59
CA CYS A 748 48.57 -17.08 8.18
C CYS A 748 47.06 -17.06 7.93
N GLY A 749 46.22 -17.48 8.89
CA GLY A 749 44.77 -17.36 8.79
C GLY A 749 44.18 -17.98 7.52
N SER A 750 43.78 -17.13 6.58
CA SER A 750 43.22 -17.49 5.27
C SER A 750 44.25 -17.88 4.21
N GLY A 751 45.54 -17.62 4.46
CA GLY A 751 46.64 -17.77 3.52
C GLY A 751 46.76 -16.64 2.49
N TYR A 752 45.91 -15.61 2.57
CA TYR A 752 45.85 -14.53 1.59
C TYR A 752 47.17 -13.74 1.49
N VAL A 753 47.81 -13.45 2.61
CA VAL A 753 49.00 -12.59 2.68
C VAL A 753 50.26 -13.34 2.23
N ILE A 754 50.56 -14.54 2.74
CA ILE A 754 51.69 -15.35 2.25
C ILE A 754 51.57 -15.69 0.76
N THR A 755 50.35 -16.01 0.28
CA THR A 755 50.11 -16.25 -1.15
C THR A 755 50.37 -14.99 -1.97
N SER A 756 49.92 -13.82 -1.49
CA SER A 756 50.19 -12.53 -2.13
C SER A 756 51.69 -12.23 -2.19
N LEU A 757 52.42 -12.43 -1.09
CA LEU A 757 53.87 -12.22 -1.04
C LEU A 757 54.62 -13.08 -2.06
N ALA A 758 54.24 -14.36 -2.15
CA ALA A 758 54.84 -15.28 -3.13
C ALA A 758 54.57 -14.86 -4.58
N LEU A 759 53.34 -14.41 -4.88
CA LEU A 759 52.98 -13.89 -6.20
C LEU A 759 53.70 -12.57 -6.53
N ILE A 760 53.94 -11.70 -5.54
CA ILE A 760 54.70 -10.43 -5.69
C ILE A 760 56.16 -10.71 -6.07
N LEU A 761 56.79 -11.67 -5.40
CA LEU A 761 58.19 -12.07 -5.65
C LEU A 761 58.35 -12.92 -6.91
N GLY A 762 57.26 -13.57 -7.35
CA GLY A 762 57.14 -14.28 -8.62
C GLY A 762 57.54 -15.77 -8.50
N PRO A 763 56.63 -16.72 -8.77
CA PRO A 763 56.90 -18.16 -8.62
C PRO A 763 57.95 -18.70 -9.61
N GLU A 764 58.24 -17.98 -10.71
CA GLU A 764 59.26 -18.36 -11.70
C GLU A 764 60.70 -18.06 -11.24
N ARG A 765 60.89 -17.24 -10.19
CA ARG A 765 62.19 -17.07 -9.53
C ARG A 765 62.40 -18.23 -8.55
N GLY A 766 62.62 -19.44 -9.05
CA GLY A 766 62.94 -20.59 -8.19
C GLY A 766 64.07 -20.25 -7.22
N GLY A 767 63.87 -20.47 -5.91
CA GLY A 767 64.89 -20.22 -4.88
C GLY A 767 64.45 -19.46 -3.61
N VAL A 768 63.18 -19.06 -3.48
CA VAL A 768 62.65 -18.48 -2.22
C VAL A 768 61.86 -19.54 -1.46
N ASN A 769 62.23 -19.79 -0.20
CA ASN A 769 61.48 -20.70 0.68
C ASN A 769 60.45 -19.90 1.49
N TYR A 770 59.19 -20.33 1.45
CA TYR A 770 58.10 -19.72 2.22
C TYR A 770 57.75 -20.60 3.42
N ILE A 771 57.60 -20.01 4.60
CA ILE A 771 57.12 -20.67 5.82
C ILE A 771 55.91 -19.88 6.32
N ALA A 772 54.84 -20.56 6.72
CA ALA A 772 53.71 -19.92 7.38
C ALA A 772 53.35 -20.64 8.68
N THR A 773 53.19 -19.89 9.77
CA THR A 773 52.83 -20.45 11.08
C THR A 773 51.45 -19.96 11.53
N ASP A 774 50.72 -20.85 12.20
CA ASP A 774 49.49 -20.49 12.91
C ASP A 774 49.29 -21.44 14.09
N ILE A 775 48.56 -21.00 15.11
CA ILE A 775 48.16 -21.85 16.25
C ILE A 775 46.85 -22.59 15.96
N ASN A 776 46.04 -22.10 15.02
CA ASN A 776 44.78 -22.69 14.64
C ASN A 776 44.97 -23.75 13.53
N PRO A 777 44.62 -25.03 13.78
CA PRO A 777 44.76 -26.09 12.78
C PRO A 777 43.89 -25.88 11.53
N ASN A 778 42.75 -25.18 11.65
CA ASN A 778 41.91 -24.85 10.51
C ASN A 778 42.56 -23.77 9.62
N ALA A 779 43.26 -22.80 10.21
CA ALA A 779 44.01 -21.77 9.47
C ALA A 779 45.13 -22.39 8.63
N VAL A 780 45.87 -23.34 9.21
CA VAL A 780 46.89 -24.12 8.48
C VAL A 780 46.27 -24.87 7.30
N LYS A 781 45.11 -25.52 7.50
CA LYS A 781 44.42 -26.26 6.45
C LYS A 781 43.91 -25.34 5.32
N VAL A 782 43.23 -24.24 5.64
CA VAL A 782 42.71 -23.29 4.64
C VAL A 782 43.85 -22.60 3.89
N THR A 783 44.94 -22.28 4.57
CA THR A 783 46.15 -21.73 3.95
C THR A 783 46.76 -22.71 2.94
N HIS A 784 46.82 -24.01 3.26
CA HIS A 784 47.27 -25.04 2.32
C HIS A 784 46.42 -25.07 1.04
N GLU A 785 45.10 -25.10 1.19
CA GLU A 785 44.17 -25.13 0.06
C GLU A 785 44.28 -23.85 -0.80
N THR A 786 44.51 -22.70 -0.17
CA THR A 786 44.71 -21.42 -0.86
C THR A 786 46.04 -21.38 -1.62
N LEU A 787 47.13 -21.88 -1.03
CA LEU A 787 48.43 -21.99 -1.68
C LEU A 787 48.40 -22.96 -2.88
N ASP A 788 47.79 -24.12 -2.71
CA ASP A 788 47.59 -25.13 -3.78
C ASP A 788 46.82 -24.56 -4.96
N ALA A 789 45.76 -23.80 -4.70
CA ALA A 789 44.94 -23.17 -5.74
C ALA A 789 45.72 -22.16 -6.62
N HIS A 790 46.85 -21.64 -6.11
CA HIS A 790 47.67 -20.64 -6.79
C HIS A 790 49.06 -21.18 -7.19
N GLY A 791 49.33 -22.48 -6.96
CA GLY A 791 50.60 -23.12 -7.31
C GLY A 791 51.81 -22.58 -6.55
N VAL A 792 51.60 -22.15 -5.29
CA VAL A 792 52.66 -21.66 -4.40
C VAL A 792 53.03 -22.76 -3.41
N ASP A 793 54.33 -23.06 -3.29
CA ASP A 793 54.85 -24.02 -2.31
C ASP A 793 55.34 -23.28 -1.05
N ALA A 794 54.83 -23.67 0.12
CA ALA A 794 55.23 -23.12 1.41
C ALA A 794 55.14 -24.18 2.52
N GLU A 795 56.09 -24.18 3.46
CA GLU A 795 56.07 -25.07 4.62
C GLU A 795 55.13 -24.50 5.69
N LEU A 796 54.03 -25.21 5.95
CA LEU A 796 53.01 -24.80 6.93
C LEU A 796 53.22 -25.51 8.26
N ILE A 797 53.35 -24.74 9.34
CA ILE A 797 53.73 -25.27 10.66
C ILE A 797 52.71 -24.82 11.71
N LEU A 798 52.01 -25.80 12.30
CA LEU A 798 51.10 -25.57 13.43
C LEU A 798 51.93 -25.32 14.70
N THR A 799 52.07 -24.05 15.10
CA THR A 799 52.86 -23.66 16.29
C THR A 799 52.43 -22.29 16.83
N ASP A 800 52.74 -22.03 18.11
CA ASP A 800 52.55 -20.72 18.73
C ASP A 800 53.70 -19.77 18.33
N ILE A 801 53.39 -18.80 17.46
CA ILE A 801 54.28 -17.81 16.84
C ILE A 801 55.39 -18.47 16.02
N ALA A 802 56.44 -18.96 16.68
CA ALA A 802 57.56 -19.66 16.06
C ALA A 802 58.15 -20.73 17.01
N SER A 803 57.38 -21.21 17.99
CA SER A 803 57.88 -22.13 19.00
C SER A 803 58.46 -23.41 18.39
N GLY A 804 59.71 -23.72 18.74
CA GLY A 804 60.47 -24.85 18.21
C GLY A 804 61.23 -24.54 16.90
N LEU A 805 61.02 -23.38 16.30
CA LEU A 805 61.71 -22.93 15.08
C LEU A 805 62.83 -21.94 15.38
N GLU A 806 62.87 -21.34 16.57
CA GLU A 806 63.76 -20.22 16.91
C GLU A 806 65.22 -20.58 16.66
N ASN A 807 65.67 -21.75 17.11
CA ASN A 807 67.05 -22.19 16.91
C ASN A 807 67.37 -22.63 15.47
N ARG A 808 66.35 -23.06 14.71
CA ARG A 808 66.53 -23.60 13.34
C ARG A 808 66.57 -22.49 12.29
N LEU A 809 65.82 -21.41 12.55
CA LEU A 809 65.66 -20.28 11.64
C LEU A 809 66.40 -19.02 12.13
N ALA A 810 67.19 -19.12 13.20
CA ALA A 810 67.95 -18.01 13.77
C ALA A 810 68.81 -17.31 12.71
N GLY A 811 68.54 -16.02 12.47
CA GLY A 811 69.27 -15.21 11.50
C GLY A 811 69.08 -15.62 10.03
N LEU A 812 68.06 -16.40 9.68
CA LEU A 812 67.84 -16.90 8.32
C LEU A 812 66.65 -16.24 7.60
N VAL A 813 65.72 -15.58 8.32
CA VAL A 813 64.51 -15.02 7.71
C VAL A 813 64.81 -13.66 7.08
N ASP A 814 64.67 -13.55 5.76
CA ASP A 814 64.95 -12.32 5.02
C ASP A 814 63.73 -11.38 4.98
N VAL A 815 62.51 -11.91 4.92
CA VAL A 815 61.27 -11.12 5.02
C VAL A 815 60.30 -11.82 5.95
N MET A 816 59.88 -11.13 7.01
CA MET A 816 58.86 -11.59 7.94
C MET A 816 57.62 -10.70 7.85
N VAL A 817 56.44 -11.31 7.77
CA VAL A 817 55.16 -10.63 7.72
C VAL A 817 54.31 -11.10 8.88
N VAL A 818 53.72 -10.15 9.61
CA VAL A 818 52.95 -10.46 10.81
C VAL A 818 51.66 -9.65 10.79
N ASN A 819 50.53 -10.36 10.79
CA ASN A 819 49.22 -9.79 11.06
C ASN A 819 48.72 -10.24 12.44
N PRO A 820 49.21 -9.65 13.54
CA PRO A 820 48.84 -10.10 14.87
C PRO A 820 47.41 -9.65 15.19
N PRO A 821 46.69 -10.29 16.12
CA PRO A 821 45.47 -9.72 16.67
C PRO A 821 45.84 -8.44 17.44
N TYR A 822 45.61 -7.32 16.77
CA TYR A 822 46.01 -5.98 17.21
C TYR A 822 44.85 -5.21 17.87
N VAL A 823 43.64 -5.79 17.91
CA VAL A 823 42.44 -5.20 18.55
C VAL A 823 42.43 -5.57 20.05
N PRO A 824 42.10 -4.62 20.95
CA PRO A 824 41.88 -4.92 22.36
C PRO A 824 40.85 -6.03 22.59
N THR A 825 41.22 -7.10 23.31
CA THR A 825 40.35 -8.25 23.62
C THR A 825 40.30 -8.48 25.14
N PRO A 826 39.10 -8.59 25.77
CA PRO A 826 38.94 -8.89 27.20
C PRO A 826 39.58 -10.24 27.61
N GLU A 827 40.03 -10.38 28.85
CA GLU A 827 40.75 -11.59 29.33
C GLU A 827 39.89 -12.86 29.36
N ASP A 828 38.57 -12.71 29.40
CA ASP A 828 37.56 -13.75 29.46
C ASP A 828 37.25 -14.42 28.10
N GLU A 829 37.78 -13.89 26.99
CA GLU A 829 37.68 -14.50 25.64
C GLU A 829 38.90 -15.39 25.28
N VAL A 830 39.84 -15.59 26.21
CA VAL A 830 41.07 -16.36 25.96
C VAL A 830 40.81 -17.86 26.12
N GLY A 831 40.81 -18.61 25.01
CA GLY A 831 40.86 -20.09 25.01
C GLY A 831 39.53 -20.83 24.81
N ALA A 832 38.52 -20.22 24.18
CA ALA A 832 37.28 -20.92 23.82
C ALA A 832 37.45 -21.79 22.54
N GLU A 833 36.76 -22.93 22.48
CA GLU A 833 36.79 -23.84 21.32
C GLU A 833 36.10 -23.24 20.08
N GLY A 834 36.69 -23.42 18.89
CA GLY A 834 36.16 -22.97 17.58
C GLY A 834 37.08 -21.99 16.84
N ILE A 835 36.50 -21.08 16.02
CA ILE A 835 37.20 -19.95 15.36
C ILE A 835 37.95 -19.06 16.38
N ILE A 836 37.62 -19.20 17.67
CA ILE A 836 38.13 -18.48 18.83
C ILE A 836 39.46 -19.08 19.36
N SER A 837 39.98 -20.15 18.74
CA SER A 837 41.33 -20.69 19.03
C SER A 837 42.48 -19.82 18.48
N SER A 838 42.22 -18.57 18.12
CA SER A 838 43.21 -17.57 17.67
C SER A 838 43.96 -16.94 18.85
N TRP A 839 45.12 -16.34 18.58
CA TRP A 839 45.75 -15.47 19.58
C TRP A 839 44.82 -14.31 19.96
N ALA A 840 44.92 -13.80 21.19
CA ALA A 840 44.15 -12.65 21.65
C ALA A 840 45.06 -11.42 21.80
N GLY A 841 44.56 -10.24 21.41
CA GLY A 841 45.29 -8.98 21.51
C GLY A 841 45.52 -8.51 22.95
N GLY A 842 44.71 -9.00 23.90
CA GLY A 842 44.73 -8.57 25.31
C GLY A 842 44.21 -7.15 25.49
N GLU A 843 44.24 -6.62 26.72
CA GLU A 843 43.60 -5.34 27.10
C GLU A 843 43.98 -4.14 26.22
N ASN A 844 45.19 -4.13 25.64
CA ASN A 844 45.69 -3.05 24.76
C ASN A 844 45.95 -3.49 23.30
N GLY A 845 45.51 -4.70 22.91
CA GLY A 845 45.78 -5.24 21.57
C GLY A 845 47.26 -5.54 21.28
N ARG A 846 48.12 -5.56 22.31
CA ARG A 846 49.59 -5.66 22.19
C ARG A 846 50.19 -7.01 22.59
N ARG A 847 49.41 -7.90 23.20
CA ARG A 847 49.94 -9.11 23.84
C ARG A 847 50.75 -9.99 22.88
N VAL A 848 50.29 -10.13 21.64
CA VAL A 848 51.01 -10.90 20.61
C VAL A 848 52.16 -10.10 20.03
N ILE A 849 51.96 -8.81 19.75
CA ILE A 849 53.00 -7.91 19.25
C ILE A 849 54.24 -7.98 20.15
N ASP A 850 54.07 -7.80 21.46
CA ASP A 850 55.18 -7.77 22.42
C ASP A 850 55.89 -9.15 22.53
N ARG A 851 55.21 -10.25 22.19
CA ARG A 851 55.81 -11.60 22.10
C ARG A 851 56.54 -11.84 20.78
N VAL A 852 56.06 -11.25 19.69
CA VAL A 852 56.65 -11.40 18.35
C VAL A 852 57.94 -10.59 18.21
N LEU A 853 58.04 -9.38 18.77
CA LEU A 853 59.22 -8.52 18.58
C LEU A 853 60.56 -9.17 19.00
N PRO A 854 60.65 -9.88 20.16
CA PRO A 854 61.88 -10.62 20.52
C PRO A 854 62.18 -11.79 19.58
N VAL A 855 61.14 -12.48 19.11
CA VAL A 855 61.26 -13.60 18.16
C VAL A 855 61.74 -13.10 16.79
N ALA A 856 61.16 -11.99 16.32
CA ALA A 856 61.56 -11.30 15.10
C ALA A 856 63.06 -10.97 15.11
N ASP A 857 63.54 -10.37 16.19
CA ASP A 857 64.95 -10.00 16.33
C ASP A 857 65.91 -11.21 16.28
N HIS A 858 65.45 -12.37 16.73
CA HIS A 858 66.23 -13.61 16.71
C HIS A 858 66.20 -14.31 15.33
N LEU A 859 65.06 -14.25 14.63
CA LEU A 859 64.86 -14.95 13.36
C LEU A 859 65.35 -14.16 12.14
N LEU A 860 65.24 -12.82 12.16
CA LEU A 860 65.61 -11.98 11.03
C LEU A 860 67.11 -12.06 10.73
N SER A 861 67.46 -12.24 9.46
CA SER A 861 68.83 -12.21 8.97
C SER A 861 69.45 -10.81 9.10
N GLU A 862 70.76 -10.67 8.84
CA GLU A 862 71.43 -9.36 8.87
C GLU A 862 70.79 -8.36 7.89
N LYS A 863 70.19 -8.86 6.81
CA LYS A 863 69.44 -8.07 5.82
C LYS A 863 67.92 -8.08 6.06
N GLY A 864 67.44 -8.78 7.09
CA GLY A 864 66.03 -9.11 7.28
C GLY A 864 65.09 -7.91 7.46
N TRP A 865 63.91 -8.00 6.84
CA TRP A 865 62.82 -7.01 6.95
C TRP A 865 61.61 -7.59 7.67
N LEU A 866 60.93 -6.78 8.49
CA LEU A 866 59.67 -7.12 9.15
C LEU A 866 58.56 -6.15 8.74
N TYR A 867 57.42 -6.67 8.30
CA TYR A 867 56.18 -5.91 8.10
C TYR A 867 55.16 -6.32 9.16
N MET A 868 54.62 -5.35 9.89
CA MET A 868 53.70 -5.60 10.99
C MET A 868 52.50 -4.66 10.95
N VAL A 869 51.31 -5.22 11.16
CA VAL A 869 50.06 -4.47 11.33
C VAL A 869 49.90 -3.99 12.77
N THR A 870 49.51 -2.73 12.94
CA THR A 870 49.22 -2.12 14.25
C THR A 870 48.08 -1.10 14.15
N LEU A 871 47.33 -0.91 15.22
CA LEU A 871 46.40 0.21 15.41
C LEU A 871 47.02 1.33 16.25
N THR A 872 46.39 2.51 16.21
CA THR A 872 46.74 3.66 17.07
C THR A 872 46.73 3.26 18.55
N ALA A 873 45.76 2.44 18.96
CA ALA A 873 45.65 1.91 20.33
C ALA A 873 46.86 1.06 20.74
N ASN A 874 47.57 0.45 19.77
CA ASN A 874 48.80 -0.28 20.04
C ASN A 874 50.02 0.64 20.12
N ASN A 875 49.88 1.96 20.25
CA ASN A 875 50.98 2.92 20.40
C ASN A 875 52.21 2.64 19.48
N PRO A 876 52.07 2.71 18.15
CA PRO A 876 53.13 2.40 17.17
C PRO A 876 54.49 3.03 17.46
N SER A 877 54.49 4.25 18.00
CA SER A 877 55.70 4.99 18.40
C SER A 877 56.56 4.23 19.40
N GLU A 878 55.93 3.55 20.37
CA GLU A 878 56.65 2.76 21.37
C GLU A 878 57.19 1.45 20.77
N ILE A 879 56.45 0.79 19.87
CA ILE A 879 56.93 -0.39 19.13
C ILE A 879 58.19 -0.01 18.32
N CYS A 880 58.12 1.12 17.60
CA CYS A 880 59.25 1.69 16.88
C CYS A 880 60.44 1.96 17.79
N LEU A 881 60.23 2.53 18.97
CA LEU A 881 61.29 2.81 19.94
C LEU A 881 61.93 1.51 20.48
N GLN A 882 61.14 0.47 20.73
CA GLN A 882 61.64 -0.83 21.18
C GLN A 882 62.52 -1.50 20.12
N MET A 883 62.10 -1.50 18.86
CA MET A 883 62.90 -2.04 17.74
C MET A 883 64.14 -1.18 17.45
N LYS A 884 64.05 0.15 17.61
CA LYS A 884 65.21 1.04 17.49
C LYS A 884 66.31 0.73 18.50
N LYS A 885 65.94 0.40 19.75
CA LYS A 885 66.91 -0.06 20.78
C LYS A 885 67.63 -1.36 20.41
N LYS A 886 67.05 -2.15 19.51
CA LYS A 886 67.63 -3.39 18.94
C LYS A 886 68.40 -3.16 17.64
N GLY A 887 68.56 -1.91 17.19
CA GLY A 887 69.30 -1.55 15.98
C GLY A 887 68.48 -1.54 14.69
N TYR A 888 67.15 -1.48 14.76
CA TYR A 888 66.29 -1.40 13.58
C TYR A 888 65.85 0.04 13.31
N ALA A 889 65.89 0.43 12.04
CA ALA A 889 65.12 1.55 11.52
C ALA A 889 63.67 1.12 11.26
N SER A 890 62.74 2.07 11.27
CA SER A 890 61.33 1.81 11.00
C SER A 890 60.69 2.86 10.10
N LYS A 891 59.68 2.46 9.32
CA LYS A 891 58.89 3.33 8.45
C LYS A 891 57.46 2.83 8.37
N ILE A 892 56.49 3.72 8.54
CA ILE A 892 55.08 3.43 8.26
C ILE A 892 54.90 3.48 6.74
N ILE A 893 54.56 2.33 6.12
CA ILE A 893 54.39 2.20 4.66
C ILE A 893 52.97 2.62 4.27
N ILE A 894 51.98 2.22 5.05
CA ILE A 894 50.57 2.56 4.88
C ILE A 894 50.01 3.02 6.21
N GLN A 895 49.26 4.12 6.17
CA GLN A 895 48.39 4.58 7.25
C GLN A 895 46.99 4.77 6.67
N ARG A 896 46.02 3.99 7.16
CA ARG A 896 44.60 4.15 6.83
C ARG A 896 43.89 4.65 8.07
N SER A 897 43.21 5.77 7.97
CA SER A 897 42.53 6.42 9.08
C SER A 897 41.03 6.46 8.83
N THR A 898 40.26 5.95 9.78
CA THR A 898 38.83 6.28 9.93
C THR A 898 38.67 7.40 10.96
N GLU A 899 37.46 7.93 11.16
CA GLU A 899 37.21 8.98 12.16
C GLU A 899 37.52 8.54 13.62
N GLU A 900 37.62 7.23 13.89
CA GLU A 900 37.88 6.67 15.23
C GLU A 900 39.26 6.00 15.39
N GLU A 901 39.78 5.31 14.37
CA GLU A 901 40.99 4.49 14.49
C GLU A 901 41.90 4.60 13.25
N SER A 902 43.22 4.64 13.46
CA SER A 902 44.20 4.52 12.35
C SER A 902 44.95 3.19 12.40
N LEU A 903 44.89 2.45 11.30
CA LEU A 903 45.64 1.24 11.00
C LEU A 903 46.95 1.60 10.31
N HIS A 904 48.06 1.05 10.80
CA HIS A 904 49.42 1.34 10.36
C HIS A 904 50.13 0.04 10.01
N ILE A 905 50.72 -0.02 8.81
CA ILE A 905 51.64 -1.07 8.41
C ILE A 905 53.06 -0.53 8.57
N ILE A 906 53.80 -1.09 9.53
CA ILE A 906 55.16 -0.65 9.87
C ILE A 906 56.16 -1.64 9.27
N LYS A 907 57.12 -1.12 8.51
CA LYS A 907 58.31 -1.84 8.06
C LYS A 907 59.47 -1.58 9.00
N PHE A 908 60.21 -2.63 9.37
CA PHE A 908 61.46 -2.58 10.13
C PHE A 908 62.61 -3.21 9.34
N TRP A 909 63.82 -2.65 9.44
CA TRP A 909 65.04 -3.19 8.83
C TRP A 909 66.29 -2.77 9.63
N ARG A 910 67.40 -3.50 9.52
CA ARG A 910 68.67 -3.11 10.15
C ARG A 910 69.35 -2.03 9.31
N ASP A 911 69.79 -0.95 9.95
CA ASP A 911 70.53 0.13 9.27
C ASP A 911 72.01 -0.26 9.18
N SER A 912 72.53 -0.47 7.97
CA SER A 912 73.93 -0.89 7.75
C SER A 912 74.96 0.23 7.93
N ASP A 913 74.51 1.47 8.18
CA ASP A 913 75.37 2.64 8.43
C ASP A 913 75.02 3.31 9.77
N THR A 914 75.52 2.77 10.88
CA THR A 914 75.56 3.49 12.16
C THR A 914 76.99 3.62 12.67
N THR A 915 77.73 4.59 12.12
CA THR A 915 78.69 5.34 12.95
C THR A 915 77.88 6.15 13.95
N VAL A 916 78.07 5.81 15.22
CA VAL A 916 77.58 6.52 16.39
C VAL A 916 77.92 8.00 16.27
N ASP A 917 76.90 8.86 16.17
CA ASP A 917 77.02 10.26 16.55
C ASP A 917 75.90 10.62 17.53
N GLU A 918 76.32 10.89 18.76
CA GLU A 918 75.52 11.47 19.83
C GLU A 918 74.98 12.83 19.39
N VAL A 919 73.66 12.99 19.32
CA VAL A 919 73.05 14.33 19.32
C VAL A 919 71.91 14.37 20.33
N THR A 920 72.31 14.86 21.50
CA THR A 920 71.62 15.77 22.42
C THR A 920 70.13 16.05 22.21
N ASP A 921 69.43 15.79 23.30
CA ASP A 921 68.07 16.17 23.70
C ASP A 921 67.76 17.67 23.45
N GLN A 922 67.19 18.01 22.28
CA GLN A 922 66.59 19.32 22.00
C GLN A 922 65.51 19.22 20.89
N SER A 923 64.36 18.60 21.18
CA SER A 923 63.16 18.83 20.34
C SER A 923 61.81 18.73 21.06
N LEU A 924 61.80 18.78 22.41
CA LEU A 924 60.55 18.82 23.18
C LEU A 924 60.01 20.23 23.46
N ILE A 925 60.65 21.29 22.96
CA ILE A 925 60.27 22.70 23.23
C ILE A 925 59.73 23.42 21.96
N GLY A 926 59.82 22.82 20.77
CA GLY A 926 59.38 23.45 19.51
C GLY A 926 57.90 23.23 19.16
N PHE A 927 57.25 22.18 19.68
CA PHE A 927 55.91 21.77 19.22
C PHE A 927 54.76 22.26 20.13
N LEU A 928 55.07 22.67 21.36
CA LEU A 928 54.11 23.29 22.29
C LEU A 928 54.04 24.83 22.16
N GLY A 929 54.85 25.43 21.26
CA GLY A 929 54.92 26.88 21.06
C GLY A 929 54.07 27.46 19.92
N SER A 930 53.54 26.65 19.00
CA SER A 930 52.76 27.15 17.85
C SER A 930 51.25 26.95 17.95
N LEU A 931 50.76 26.16 18.93
CA LEU A 931 49.32 25.88 19.07
C LEU A 931 48.56 26.87 19.98
N LEU A 932 49.24 27.86 20.58
CA LEU A 932 48.64 28.80 21.54
C LEU A 932 48.81 30.29 21.20
N SER A 933 48.98 30.66 19.91
CA SER A 933 49.20 32.08 19.55
C SER A 933 48.31 32.69 18.48
N GLN A 934 47.22 32.08 18.00
CA GLN A 934 46.32 32.75 17.04
C GLN A 934 44.81 32.58 17.32
N ILE A 935 44.41 32.80 18.57
CA ILE A 935 43.06 33.26 18.91
C ILE A 935 43.07 34.80 18.87
N PRO A 936 42.20 35.47 18.11
CA PRO A 936 41.80 36.83 18.41
C PRO A 936 40.28 36.92 18.61
N LEU A 937 39.85 37.00 19.87
CA LEU A 937 38.55 37.57 20.23
C LEU A 937 38.75 38.80 21.13
N PHE A 938 38.40 39.95 20.53
CA PHE A 938 37.95 41.23 21.09
C PHE A 938 38.75 41.95 22.20
N SER A 939 39.19 43.17 21.89
CA SER A 939 38.50 44.40 22.34
C SER A 939 39.26 45.67 21.95
N LEU A 940 38.55 46.65 21.37
CA LEU A 940 38.43 48.05 21.86
C LEU A 940 37.94 48.99 20.75
N TRP A 941 36.63 49.26 20.83
CA TRP A 941 36.03 50.59 20.77
C TRP A 941 36.94 51.77 20.36
N ARG A 942 36.58 52.40 19.24
CA ARG A 942 36.44 53.87 19.17
C ARG A 942 35.11 54.20 18.52
N GLY A 943 34.23 54.81 19.32
CA GLY A 943 33.07 55.53 18.81
C GLY A 943 33.46 56.90 18.26
N SER A 944 32.67 57.37 17.30
CA SER A 944 32.31 58.78 17.19
C SER A 944 30.97 58.88 16.48
N THR A 945 30.00 59.37 17.23
CA THR A 945 28.67 59.82 16.82
C THR A 945 28.71 61.10 16.00
N SER A 946 27.84 61.22 15.00
CA SER A 946 27.07 62.43 14.63
C SER A 946 26.09 62.00 13.51
N ASN A 947 24.81 61.79 13.83
CA ASN A 947 23.68 62.74 13.73
C ASN A 947 23.59 63.45 12.38
N ASP A 948 22.51 63.20 11.63
CA ASP A 948 21.46 64.22 11.43
C ASP A 948 20.12 63.62 10.92
N ASN A 949 19.14 63.76 11.82
CA ASN A 949 17.67 63.75 11.77
C ASN A 949 16.95 63.80 10.41
N CYS A 950 15.93 62.95 10.21
CA CYS A 950 14.53 63.25 10.55
C CYS A 950 13.62 62.02 10.42
#